data_AF-A0A0C5WE07-F1
#
_entry.id   AF-A0A0C5WE07-F1
#
_cell.length_a   1.000
_cell.length_b   1.000
_cell.length_c   1.000
_cell.angle_alpha   90.00
_cell.angle_beta   90.00
_cell.angle_gamma   90.00
#
_symmetry.space_group_name_H-M   'P 1'
#
loop_
_entity.id
_entity.type
_entity.pdbx_description
1 polymer ?
#
loop_
_entity_poly.entity_id
_entity_poly.type
_entity_poly.pdbx_seq_one_letter_code
_entity_poly.pdbx_strand_id
1 'polypeptide(L)'
;MKKQLCQLTLGVWAIGCSSALAAPLTIELEQLAVQANQALSEVYMASQSAGITELGDCSYSCGGHPNWDPIAGYYFVNVNDTKVYVRYGAPVRFSTPIYRNEGGQTNFFSQLAGIDIDNYHTGVVQLDKWPDFFVDKSLPSDFTQQAQKSHSGCFLAYQPVNSYAPQASFYAVTSGCPDPVDAAVESGNALLIPDRESVLQAILNVIEANSTQYQEAKNAIFNLTPDGHAKEDGSSLTNLSWDPTHDASTFIPTYGVNEAILYTNDVYVSGKTVYEKAIGIVGETDNSRYLVLGSNPMRTWQRGFETNEQTEAFVENSIQWLTGKTPSDILSGGLNIVIAQMENGYYFPDESATRNWLDHRFPDSVTYNPARSCNGTALNGCITPETDLLIVSQYLRSGEDAEIIAEQVQAAQAQGIPVMYLHHDGNQTALGKLLFQLFNVSYEWDNYWKKLGLKGFDITARQGLLPDDVEKVKTMVSHFRDQSFTSDLSQCDSSCSNVDSFKTEFQDAATLVRNMANGLDSNKTDLFSLEGYKYQKLLILLADYFRQSVSFPMDMASSDTTRFLEAYYADHVQYNYRDLSPAQPDLGNFSRGDFSHITPSDRTVTLTSKAHFQSAGVYALPGQTFEVTRLDDNAAANTTVFVNSLRSSASKPFSSGGYKRPKYLQSVKISLLPGETLKLTSPYGGPVQVGFSGEAGLPVELAFKQIGRHPHWRSSEDNISFAQAMEQEQFDWAEVATPYFEVHSTMSKMKSTLSDANWTTAENLASAIDAYIHDYPHVLAGFQGDGITQIPEIHDFAAQKGWTIDSHAIVKHMNADQPTCGYGCSGNPYDAGWAFSPTGHGDIHELGHGLEKGRFRFSGWEGHASTNPYSYYSKTQFFKQTGEAPSCQKLPFKSMYETLQTAQNQPDPFAYMQQANLTKWNHGVAIYIQMMMAAQAQGVLQDGWHLLARLHILEREFNRAKKNESEWLLRRDNLGFSQYSYDEIKSISNNDWLAIGISYVTRLDYGDYLNMWGISVSEKARLQLAEHDFAQAMLQYYQADGNDYCYGLDKPVLPVNGTMRWSGIDPGEGTDVAFGKPVTISSYYDESRFPASHAVDGKSSTFVHSQRGSSEWLEVDLEASLPISAIILTNRSDCCQSRTENITLQLLDGSRNSVWNSGPLGIQDEWIFDDRHDLPTSQIRYIRLESNNQYINISGIMAYSQP
;
A
#
# COMPACT_ATOMS: atom_id res chain seq x y z
N MET A 1 71.30 19.00 5.45
CA MET A 1 71.27 20.39 4.94
C MET A 1 70.01 20.60 4.12
N LYS A 2 68.92 21.06 4.74
CA LYS A 2 67.69 21.62 4.12
C LYS A 2 66.82 22.25 5.24
N LYS A 3 67.48 22.98 6.15
CA LYS A 3 66.90 23.88 7.15
C LYS A 3 67.57 25.23 6.92
N GLN A 4 66.81 26.20 6.39
CA GLN A 4 67.01 27.65 6.40
C GLN A 4 66.54 28.23 5.06
N LEU A 5 65.33 28.79 5.06
CA LEU A 5 64.98 30.15 4.61
C LEU A 5 63.44 30.19 4.46
N CYS A 6 62.76 30.53 5.55
CA CYS A 6 61.44 31.17 5.51
C CYS A 6 61.24 31.87 6.85
N GLN A 7 62.00 32.95 7.04
CA GLN A 7 61.63 34.03 7.93
C GLN A 7 61.48 35.28 7.06
N LEU A 8 60.45 36.06 7.39
CA LEU A 8 60.18 37.48 7.09
C LEU A 8 59.02 37.80 6.12
N THR A 9 58.13 38.61 6.70
CA THR A 9 57.28 39.69 6.15
C THR A 9 55.91 39.35 5.56
N LEU A 10 54.90 39.70 6.37
CA LEU A 10 53.55 40.19 6.06
C LEU A 10 53.42 40.95 4.73
N GLY A 11 52.36 40.65 3.95
CA GLY A 11 51.79 41.58 2.97
C GLY A 11 51.18 41.00 1.68
N VAL A 12 49.91 40.56 1.74
CA VAL A 12 48.79 40.91 0.81
C VAL A 12 48.88 40.53 -0.70
N TRP A 13 47.97 39.60 -1.10
CA TRP A 13 47.36 39.30 -2.43
C TRP A 13 48.23 38.52 -3.46
N ALA A 14 47.77 37.52 -4.22
CA ALA A 14 46.45 36.95 -4.49
C ALA A 14 46.60 35.63 -5.30
N ILE A 15 45.58 34.77 -5.16
CA ILE A 15 45.05 33.79 -6.15
C ILE A 15 46.03 32.74 -6.70
N GLY A 16 45.80 31.48 -6.33
CA GLY A 16 46.32 30.34 -7.08
C GLY A 16 46.66 29.13 -6.22
N CYS A 17 45.68 28.54 -5.53
CA CYS A 17 45.59 27.10 -5.28
C CYS A 17 44.24 26.82 -4.62
N SER A 18 43.52 25.86 -5.19
CA SER A 18 42.36 25.18 -4.67
C SER A 18 42.44 24.96 -3.16
N SER A 19 41.66 25.73 -2.40
CA SER A 19 41.31 25.37 -1.04
C SER A 19 40.36 24.16 -1.13
N ALA A 20 40.92 22.99 -0.85
CA ALA A 20 40.15 21.83 -0.46
C ALA A 20 39.15 22.25 0.62
N LEU A 21 37.86 21.99 0.35
CA LEU A 21 36.82 22.04 1.37
C LEU A 21 37.24 21.04 2.46
N ALA A 22 37.57 21.54 3.65
CA ALA A 22 37.74 20.67 4.80
C ALA A 22 36.39 19.97 5.07
N ALA A 23 36.42 18.66 5.29
CA ALA A 23 35.22 17.84 5.53
C ALA A 23 34.36 18.38 6.71
N PRO A 24 33.03 18.22 6.72
CA PRO A 24 32.12 18.60 7.81
C PRO A 24 32.57 18.08 9.18
N LEU A 25 33.03 16.84 9.28
CA LEU A 25 33.54 16.25 10.53
C LEU A 25 34.85 16.92 11.00
N THR A 26 35.70 17.32 10.06
CA THR A 26 36.90 18.13 10.35
C THR A 26 36.48 19.50 10.90
N ILE A 27 35.48 20.13 10.29
CA ILE A 27 34.96 21.43 10.72
C ILE A 27 34.30 21.31 12.11
N GLU A 28 33.52 20.27 12.36
CA GLU A 28 32.89 19.99 13.64
C GLU A 28 33.92 19.76 14.75
N LEU A 29 34.93 18.91 14.50
CA LEU A 29 36.02 18.69 15.45
C LEU A 29 36.81 19.98 15.74
N GLU A 30 37.02 20.82 14.72
CA GLU A 30 37.64 22.14 14.89
C GLU A 30 36.75 23.09 15.73
N GLN A 31 35.43 23.09 15.52
CA GLN A 31 34.48 23.88 16.32
C GLN A 31 34.39 23.40 17.77
N LEU A 32 34.33 22.08 18.00
CA LEU A 32 34.38 21.49 19.33
C LEU A 32 35.70 21.82 20.04
N ALA A 33 36.82 21.84 19.32
CA ALA A 33 38.09 22.32 19.86
C ALA A 33 38.01 23.78 20.30
N VAL A 34 37.36 24.66 19.53
CA VAL A 34 37.15 26.06 19.92
C VAL A 34 36.30 26.16 21.19
N GLN A 35 35.18 25.46 21.26
CA GLN A 35 34.29 25.44 22.43
C GLN A 35 35.01 24.92 23.68
N ALA A 36 35.72 23.80 23.56
CA ALA A 36 36.49 23.21 24.66
C ALA A 36 37.62 24.13 25.13
N ASN A 37 38.27 24.88 24.22
CA ASN A 37 39.25 25.91 24.57
C ASN A 37 38.63 27.14 25.24
N GLN A 38 37.40 27.50 24.91
CA GLN A 38 36.68 28.57 25.61
C GLN A 38 36.40 28.18 27.06
N ALA A 39 35.96 26.94 27.31
CA ALA A 39 35.81 26.40 28.66
C ALA A 39 37.14 26.36 29.43
N LEU A 40 38.26 26.01 28.77
CA LEU A 40 39.60 26.11 29.38
C LEU A 40 39.94 27.54 29.81
N SER A 41 39.58 28.53 29.01
CA SER A 41 39.80 29.94 29.32
C SER A 41 39.04 30.36 30.58
N GLU A 42 37.79 29.94 30.73
CA GLU A 42 36.99 30.21 31.94
C GLU A 42 37.61 29.61 33.20
N VAL A 43 38.09 28.36 33.12
CA VAL A 43 38.81 27.71 34.23
C VAL A 43 40.12 28.43 34.57
N TYR A 44 40.86 28.89 33.55
CA TYR A 44 42.08 29.66 33.75
C TYR A 44 41.80 31.03 34.40
N MET A 45 40.74 31.72 33.99
CA MET A 45 40.31 33.00 34.57
C MET A 45 39.85 32.85 36.03
N ALA A 46 39.12 31.77 36.34
CA ALA A 46 38.75 31.43 37.71
C ALA A 46 39.99 31.13 38.57
N SER A 47 40.96 30.41 38.00
CA SER A 47 42.24 30.12 38.65
C SER A 47 43.09 31.38 38.87
N GLN A 48 43.04 32.33 37.93
CA GLN A 48 43.72 33.62 38.05
C GLN A 48 43.09 34.45 39.18
N SER A 49 41.75 34.47 39.25
CA SER A 49 41.00 35.14 40.31
C SER A 49 41.27 34.52 41.69
N ALA A 50 41.50 33.21 41.73
CA ALA A 50 41.89 32.48 42.94
C ALA A 50 43.40 32.60 43.28
N GLY A 51 44.21 33.24 42.43
CA GLY A 51 45.65 33.45 42.67
C GLY A 51 46.51 32.18 42.57
N ILE A 52 46.05 31.14 41.87
CA ILE A 52 46.69 29.81 41.83
C ILE A 52 47.33 29.47 40.47
N THR A 53 47.39 30.41 39.53
CA THR A 53 47.91 30.18 38.16
C THR A 53 49.41 29.90 38.10
N GLU A 54 50.18 30.31 39.12
CA GLU A 54 51.62 30.05 39.22
C GLU A 54 51.97 28.96 40.24
N LEU A 55 50.96 28.37 40.90
CA LEU A 55 51.15 27.40 41.96
C LEU A 55 51.10 25.97 41.40
N GLY A 56 52.21 25.25 41.55
CA GLY A 56 52.31 23.81 41.26
C GLY A 56 51.96 22.94 42.45
N ASP A 57 52.16 21.62 42.31
CA ASP A 57 51.95 20.64 43.39
C ASP A 57 52.70 21.06 44.67
N CYS A 58 51.98 21.14 45.79
CA CYS A 58 52.54 21.42 47.11
C CYS A 58 52.49 20.17 48.01
N SER A 59 53.15 20.22 49.17
CA SER A 59 53.07 19.13 50.16
C SER A 59 52.05 19.43 51.27
N TYR A 60 51.32 18.39 51.70
CA TYR A 60 50.35 18.36 52.80
C TYR A 60 49.19 19.36 52.68
N SER A 61 49.32 20.58 53.22
CA SER A 61 48.18 21.50 53.40
C SER A 61 48.24 22.77 52.55
N CYS A 62 49.28 22.97 51.72
CA CYS A 62 49.49 24.22 50.97
C CYS A 62 49.36 25.49 51.85
N GLY A 63 49.74 25.42 53.13
CA GLY A 63 49.56 26.55 54.05
C GLY A 63 48.11 26.93 54.34
N GLY A 64 47.14 26.04 54.10
CA GLY A 64 45.70 26.30 54.31
C GLY A 64 45.03 27.08 53.19
N HIS A 65 45.58 27.03 51.97
CA HIS A 65 45.01 27.74 50.82
C HIS A 65 43.55 27.33 50.59
N PRO A 66 42.60 28.29 50.46
CA PRO A 66 41.16 27.98 50.40
C PRO A 66 40.76 27.12 49.19
N ASN A 67 41.57 27.16 48.13
CA ASN A 67 41.41 26.39 46.91
C ASN A 67 42.30 25.13 46.85
N TRP A 68 42.88 24.67 47.96
CA TRP A 68 43.65 23.42 48.01
C TRP A 68 42.82 22.29 48.60
N ASP A 69 42.80 21.14 47.93
CA ASP A 69 42.21 19.92 48.46
C ASP A 69 43.30 18.98 49.00
N PRO A 70 43.44 18.83 50.33
CA PRO A 70 44.52 18.05 50.93
C PRO A 70 44.34 16.53 50.79
N ILE A 71 43.13 16.06 50.46
CA ILE A 71 42.86 14.64 50.20
C ILE A 71 43.27 14.33 48.77
N ALA A 72 42.79 15.17 47.85
CA ALA A 72 43.03 15.04 46.43
C ALA A 72 44.47 15.40 46.01
N GLY A 73 45.15 16.27 46.77
CA GLY A 73 46.52 16.71 46.51
C GLY A 73 46.64 17.70 45.34
N TYR A 74 45.58 18.45 45.04
CA TYR A 74 45.54 19.45 43.95
C TYR A 74 44.81 20.72 44.36
N TYR A 75 45.12 21.82 43.66
CA TYR A 75 44.29 23.01 43.72
C TYR A 75 43.00 22.80 42.93
N PHE A 76 41.93 23.53 43.26
CA PHE A 76 40.66 23.47 42.55
C PHE A 76 40.00 24.84 42.41
N VAL A 77 39.16 24.99 41.40
CA VAL A 77 38.25 26.14 41.22
C VAL A 77 36.84 25.63 40.95
N ASN A 78 35.84 26.47 41.24
CA ASN A 78 34.46 26.21 40.84
C ASN A 78 34.13 27.14 39.67
N VAL A 79 33.72 26.56 38.54
CA VAL A 79 33.26 27.27 37.35
C VAL A 79 31.86 26.74 37.04
N ASN A 80 30.85 27.60 36.97
CA ASN A 80 29.45 27.21 36.70
C ASN A 80 28.99 26.02 37.56
N ASP A 81 29.15 26.13 38.89
CA ASP A 81 28.86 25.08 39.90
C ASP A 81 29.62 23.75 39.77
N THR A 82 30.61 23.69 38.86
CA THR A 82 31.43 22.51 38.60
C THR A 82 32.81 22.67 39.25
N LYS A 83 33.19 21.74 40.14
CA LYS A 83 34.51 21.71 40.80
C LYS A 83 35.56 21.11 39.87
N VAL A 84 36.56 21.89 39.49
CA VAL A 84 37.64 21.49 38.57
C VAL A 84 38.97 21.51 39.29
N TYR A 85 39.67 20.37 39.32
CA TYR A 85 41.04 20.31 39.85
C TYR A 85 42.03 20.83 38.81
N VAL A 86 42.89 21.75 39.24
CA VAL A 86 43.82 22.49 38.38
C VAL A 86 45.26 22.43 38.92
N ARG A 87 46.21 22.60 38.00
CA ARG A 87 47.64 22.76 38.25
C ARG A 87 48.16 23.87 37.34
N TYR A 88 48.84 24.87 37.90
CA TYR A 88 49.22 26.08 37.17
C TYR A 88 48.03 26.76 36.46
N GLY A 89 46.87 26.73 37.12
CA GLY A 89 45.61 27.30 36.63
C GLY A 89 44.95 26.60 35.44
N ALA A 90 45.49 25.47 34.98
CA ALA A 90 44.86 24.63 33.96
C ALA A 90 44.38 23.31 34.56
N PRO A 91 43.33 22.68 34.03
CA PRO A 91 42.85 21.40 34.55
C PRO A 91 43.91 20.30 34.53
N VAL A 92 43.88 19.42 35.52
CA VAL A 92 44.76 18.24 35.57
C VAL A 92 44.23 17.12 34.68
N ARG A 93 45.13 16.24 34.20
CA ARG A 93 44.79 15.13 33.30
C ARG A 93 43.64 14.28 33.84
N PHE A 94 42.73 13.82 32.97
CA PHE A 94 41.65 12.91 33.36
C PHE A 94 42.16 11.56 33.85
N SER A 95 43.34 11.16 33.36
CA SER A 95 44.05 9.95 33.77
C SER A 95 44.70 10.03 35.16
N THR A 96 44.72 11.20 35.79
CA THR A 96 45.27 11.39 37.14
C THR A 96 44.48 10.54 38.15
N PRO A 97 45.14 9.82 39.09
CA PRO A 97 44.48 8.90 40.03
C PRO A 97 43.30 9.48 40.81
N ILE A 98 43.30 10.79 41.07
CA ILE A 98 42.20 11.54 41.70
C ILE A 98 40.85 11.36 40.99
N TYR A 99 40.84 11.36 39.65
CA TYR A 99 39.61 11.16 38.87
C TYR A 99 39.25 9.68 38.71
N ARG A 100 40.17 8.75 38.98
CA ARG A 100 39.94 7.29 38.86
C ARG A 100 39.54 6.61 40.17
N ASN A 101 40.06 7.05 41.31
CA ASN A 101 39.97 6.31 42.57
C ASN A 101 39.06 6.96 43.62
N GLU A 102 38.64 8.21 43.46
CA GLU A 102 37.89 8.97 44.49
C GLU A 102 36.50 9.48 44.01
N GLY A 103 35.98 8.96 42.90
CA GLY A 103 34.63 9.33 42.41
C GLY A 103 34.53 10.75 41.83
N GLY A 104 35.65 11.32 41.37
CA GLY A 104 35.66 12.61 40.68
C GLY A 104 34.91 12.56 39.34
N GLN A 105 34.13 13.60 39.04
CA GLN A 105 33.45 13.74 37.75
C GLN A 105 34.49 13.91 36.62
N THR A 106 34.60 12.93 35.73
CA THR A 106 35.47 12.99 34.55
C THR A 106 34.88 13.79 33.39
N ASN A 107 33.59 14.12 33.46
CA ASN A 107 32.81 14.83 32.46
C ASN A 107 32.71 16.35 32.68
N PHE A 108 33.45 16.91 33.65
CA PHE A 108 33.37 18.35 33.97
C PHE A 108 33.66 19.24 32.76
N PHE A 109 34.54 18.81 31.85
CA PHE A 109 34.84 19.55 30.63
C PHE A 109 33.70 19.50 29.63
N SER A 110 33.09 18.34 29.44
CA SER A 110 31.97 18.22 28.50
C SER A 110 30.77 19.02 29.01
N GLN A 111 30.56 19.07 30.33
CA GLN A 111 29.59 19.95 30.98
C GLN A 111 29.91 21.44 30.78
N LEU A 112 31.16 21.87 30.99
CA LEU A 112 31.56 23.28 30.81
C LEU A 112 31.57 23.72 29.34
N ALA A 113 31.91 22.82 28.42
CA ALA A 113 31.96 23.10 26.98
C ALA A 113 30.62 22.88 26.26
N GLY A 114 29.59 22.36 26.95
CA GLY A 114 28.32 22.00 26.33
C GLY A 114 28.41 20.83 25.35
N ILE A 115 29.41 19.95 25.50
CA ILE A 115 29.63 18.78 24.66
C ILE A 115 28.88 17.60 25.27
N ASP A 116 28.07 16.91 24.46
CA ASP A 116 27.41 15.68 24.88
C ASP A 116 28.39 14.51 24.81
N ILE A 117 28.85 14.06 25.99
CA ILE A 117 29.89 13.04 26.10
C ILE A 117 29.38 11.64 25.69
N ASP A 118 28.07 11.42 25.69
CA ASP A 118 27.50 10.13 25.31
C ASP A 118 27.65 9.86 23.81
N ASN A 119 27.96 10.87 23.01
CA ASN A 119 28.27 10.75 21.59
C ASN A 119 29.74 10.40 21.31
N TYR A 120 30.60 10.30 22.33
CA TYR A 120 32.04 10.08 22.12
C TYR A 120 32.57 8.85 22.87
N HIS A 121 33.45 8.09 22.22
CA HIS A 121 34.37 7.18 22.89
C HIS A 121 35.50 7.99 23.54
N THR A 122 35.68 7.83 24.85
CA THR A 122 36.80 8.42 25.59
C THR A 122 37.95 7.42 25.72
N GLY A 123 39.17 7.82 25.37
CA GLY A 123 40.35 6.95 25.48
C GLY A 123 41.51 7.59 26.25
N VAL A 124 42.23 6.77 27.03
CA VAL A 124 43.53 7.14 27.63
C VAL A 124 44.59 6.15 27.12
N VAL A 125 45.65 6.63 26.49
CA VAL A 125 46.79 5.78 26.09
C VAL A 125 47.69 5.53 27.32
N GLN A 126 48.16 4.29 27.52
CA GLN A 126 49.00 3.87 28.65
C GLN A 126 50.39 4.56 28.74
N LEU A 127 50.71 5.47 27.81
CA LEU A 127 51.99 6.19 27.80
C LEU A 127 51.78 7.59 28.41
N ASP A 128 52.41 7.85 29.57
CA ASP A 128 52.38 9.10 30.36
C ASP A 128 52.71 10.42 29.61
N LYS A 129 52.93 10.37 28.30
CA LYS A 129 53.34 11.48 27.43
C LYS A 129 52.24 11.97 26.47
N TRP A 130 51.09 11.31 26.38
CA TRP A 130 50.07 11.61 25.35
C TRP A 130 48.84 12.37 25.85
N PRO A 131 48.17 13.18 25.01
CA PRO A 131 46.90 13.83 25.32
C PRO A 131 45.77 12.82 25.54
N ASP A 132 44.78 13.16 26.37
CA ASP A 132 43.51 12.42 26.48
C ASP A 132 42.66 12.75 25.23
N PHE A 133 41.79 11.86 24.73
CA PHE A 133 41.05 12.11 23.47
C PHE A 133 39.59 11.63 23.46
N PHE A 134 38.79 12.22 22.55
CA PHE A 134 37.38 11.95 22.31
C PHE A 134 37.16 11.61 20.81
N VAL A 135 36.70 10.39 20.50
CA VAL A 135 36.36 9.92 19.14
C VAL A 135 34.85 9.86 19.02
N ASP A 136 34.24 10.36 17.95
CA ASP A 136 32.80 10.29 17.74
C ASP A 136 32.32 8.82 17.59
N LYS A 137 31.26 8.43 18.31
CA LYS A 137 30.71 7.06 18.31
C LYS A 137 30.00 6.70 17.01
N SER A 138 29.62 7.68 16.18
CA SER A 138 29.05 7.43 14.86
C SER A 138 30.09 6.91 13.86
N LEU A 139 31.39 7.03 14.19
CA LEU A 139 32.46 6.49 13.37
C LEU A 139 32.69 5.00 13.64
N PRO A 140 33.07 4.20 12.62
CA PRO A 140 33.40 2.80 12.80
C PRO A 140 34.43 2.54 13.92
N SER A 141 34.32 1.39 14.60
CA SER A 141 35.14 1.04 15.77
C SER A 141 36.66 1.03 15.50
N ASP A 142 37.04 0.79 14.25
CA ASP A 142 38.45 0.75 13.83
C ASP A 142 39.14 2.12 13.92
N PHE A 143 38.38 3.22 13.87
CA PHE A 143 38.92 4.56 14.10
C PHE A 143 39.37 4.78 15.54
N THR A 144 38.65 4.19 16.50
CA THR A 144 39.08 4.22 17.91
C THR A 144 40.38 3.43 18.09
N GLN A 145 40.52 2.27 17.41
CA GLN A 145 41.77 1.52 17.42
C GLN A 145 42.91 2.25 16.71
N GLN A 146 42.64 2.94 15.61
CA GLN A 146 43.63 3.71 14.86
C GLN A 146 44.12 4.91 15.68
N ALA A 147 43.20 5.65 16.31
CA ALA A 147 43.53 6.73 17.24
C ALA A 147 44.44 6.23 18.39
N GLN A 148 44.18 5.02 18.90
CA GLN A 148 44.99 4.39 19.95
C GLN A 148 46.36 3.87 19.47
N LYS A 149 46.49 3.43 18.21
CA LYS A 149 47.70 2.75 17.70
C LYS A 149 48.64 3.65 16.89
N SER A 150 48.12 4.57 16.07
CA SER A 150 48.90 5.31 15.05
C SER A 150 48.93 6.82 15.23
N HIS A 151 48.23 7.38 16.22
CA HIS A 151 48.17 8.83 16.48
C HIS A 151 47.64 9.65 15.28
N SER A 152 46.78 9.02 14.48
CA SER A 152 46.06 9.58 13.33
C SER A 152 44.60 9.10 13.39
N GLY A 153 43.65 9.89 12.92
CA GLY A 153 42.20 9.59 12.99
C GLY A 153 41.35 10.86 13.11
N CYS A 154 40.06 10.69 13.42
CA CYS A 154 39.13 11.79 13.71
C CYS A 154 38.83 11.86 15.21
N PHE A 155 39.49 12.76 15.93
CA PHE A 155 39.22 12.92 17.36
C PHE A 155 39.62 14.30 17.87
N LEU A 156 38.99 14.69 18.97
CA LEU A 156 39.37 15.86 19.74
C LEU A 156 40.44 15.44 20.77
N ALA A 157 41.62 16.06 20.73
CA ALA A 157 42.73 15.78 21.64
C ALA A 157 42.87 16.88 22.70
N TYR A 158 43.02 16.48 23.96
CA TYR A 158 43.28 17.35 25.10
C TYR A 158 44.74 17.30 25.53
N GLN A 159 45.47 18.39 25.33
CA GLN A 159 46.86 18.51 25.79
C GLN A 159 46.93 19.22 27.15
N PRO A 160 47.35 18.52 28.21
CA PRO A 160 47.42 19.02 29.59
C PRO A 160 48.79 19.66 29.90
N VAL A 161 48.88 20.40 31.01
CA VAL A 161 50.12 21.07 31.44
C VAL A 161 51.09 20.11 32.14
N ASN A 162 52.34 19.95 31.65
CA ASN A 162 53.49 19.77 32.55
C ASN A 162 54.92 20.10 32.02
N SER A 163 55.70 20.62 32.98
CA SER A 163 57.14 20.97 33.10
C SER A 163 57.87 21.92 32.13
N TYR A 164 57.48 22.12 30.87
CA TYR A 164 58.23 23.06 29.98
C TYR A 164 57.37 23.96 29.04
N ALA A 165 56.03 24.02 29.24
CA ALA A 165 54.98 24.80 28.54
C ALA A 165 54.82 24.52 27.02
N PRO A 166 53.58 24.31 26.56
CA PRO A 166 52.62 25.41 26.31
C PRO A 166 51.33 25.26 27.14
N GLN A 167 50.47 26.27 27.10
CA GLN A 167 49.18 26.29 27.79
C GLN A 167 48.34 25.04 27.46
N ALA A 168 47.49 24.58 28.39
CA ALA A 168 46.55 23.51 28.08
C ALA A 168 45.66 23.93 26.92
N SER A 169 45.40 23.01 26.00
CA SER A 169 44.53 23.27 24.86
C SER A 169 43.86 22.00 24.36
N PHE A 170 42.72 22.18 23.72
CA PHE A 170 42.11 21.19 22.85
C PHE A 170 42.49 21.46 21.39
N TYR A 171 42.69 20.42 20.61
CA TYR A 171 42.86 20.54 19.16
C TYR A 171 42.25 19.34 18.45
N ALA A 172 41.76 19.58 17.25
CA ALA A 172 41.27 18.53 16.37
C ALA A 172 42.45 17.76 15.76
N VAL A 173 42.41 16.44 15.80
CA VAL A 173 43.21 15.57 14.95
C VAL A 173 42.31 15.11 13.82
N THR A 174 42.70 15.49 12.60
CA THR A 174 41.88 15.30 11.39
C THR A 174 42.66 14.58 10.28
N SER A 175 43.95 14.32 10.51
CA SER A 175 44.78 13.53 9.59
C SER A 175 44.32 12.08 9.62
N GLY A 176 43.76 11.62 8.50
CA GLY A 176 43.23 10.25 8.35
C GLY A 176 41.71 10.14 8.55
N CYS A 177 40.97 11.25 8.55
CA CYS A 177 39.51 11.17 8.53
C CYS A 177 38.97 10.57 7.23
N PRO A 178 38.01 9.63 7.29
CA PRO A 178 37.35 9.11 6.10
C PRO A 178 36.59 10.26 5.43
N ASP A 179 36.43 10.15 4.12
CA ASP A 179 35.46 10.99 3.44
C ASP A 179 34.08 10.76 4.10
N PRO A 180 33.34 11.79 4.50
CA PRO A 180 32.07 11.61 5.21
C PRO A 180 31.02 10.82 4.41
N VAL A 181 31.08 10.90 3.07
CA VAL A 181 30.22 10.09 2.21
C VAL A 181 30.66 8.63 2.26
N ASP A 182 31.95 8.34 2.29
CA ASP A 182 32.45 6.97 2.50
C ASP A 182 32.06 6.43 3.90
N ALA A 183 32.16 7.26 4.94
CA ALA A 183 31.68 6.90 6.28
C ALA A 183 30.16 6.65 6.31
N ALA A 184 29.37 7.42 5.56
CA ALA A 184 27.94 7.17 5.38
C ALA A 184 27.68 5.85 4.63
N VAL A 185 28.48 5.54 3.60
CA VAL A 185 28.41 4.28 2.84
C VAL A 185 28.75 3.07 3.71
N GLU A 186 29.71 3.19 4.61
CA GLU A 186 30.09 2.11 5.54
C GLU A 186 29.06 1.91 6.65
N SER A 187 28.56 2.99 7.25
CA SER A 187 27.66 2.93 8.41
C SER A 187 26.17 2.84 8.05
N GLY A 188 25.79 3.21 6.83
CA GLY A 188 24.40 3.49 6.46
C GLY A 188 23.85 4.80 7.04
N ASN A 189 24.65 5.62 7.73
CA ASN A 189 24.16 6.84 8.35
C ASN A 189 24.20 8.04 7.40
N ALA A 190 23.05 8.37 6.80
CA ALA A 190 22.92 9.53 5.92
C ALA A 190 23.14 10.88 6.61
N LEU A 191 23.08 10.95 7.95
CA LEU A 191 23.37 12.18 8.70
C LEU A 191 24.85 12.59 8.65
N LEU A 192 25.74 11.67 8.25
CA LEU A 192 27.16 11.97 8.04
C LEU A 192 27.42 12.73 6.73
N ILE A 193 26.45 12.79 5.82
CA ILE A 193 26.60 13.48 4.54
C ILE A 193 26.58 15.00 4.79
N PRO A 194 27.66 15.73 4.43
CA PRO A 194 27.79 17.17 4.72
C PRO A 194 26.71 18.00 4.05
N ASP A 195 26.50 17.68 2.79
CA ASP A 195 25.80 18.50 1.85
C ASP A 195 25.37 17.67 0.65
N ARG A 196 24.41 18.24 -0.05
CA ARG A 196 23.75 17.67 -1.21
C ARG A 196 24.70 17.38 -2.37
N GLU A 197 25.64 18.28 -2.63
CA GLU A 197 26.53 18.17 -3.80
C GLU A 197 27.53 17.02 -3.60
N SER A 198 28.01 16.82 -2.38
CA SER A 198 28.94 15.75 -2.03
C SER A 198 28.38 14.36 -2.35
N VAL A 199 27.14 14.06 -1.95
CA VAL A 199 26.51 12.74 -2.24
C VAL A 199 26.17 12.57 -3.73
N LEU A 200 25.65 13.61 -4.38
CA LEU A 200 25.33 13.56 -5.82
C LEU A 200 26.59 13.35 -6.66
N GLN A 201 27.67 14.06 -6.34
CA GLN A 201 28.95 13.91 -7.03
C GLN A 201 29.59 12.54 -6.75
N ALA A 202 29.46 12.00 -5.54
CA ALA A 202 29.92 10.64 -5.22
C ALA A 202 29.20 9.58 -6.07
N ILE A 203 27.89 9.75 -6.31
CA ILE A 203 27.12 8.86 -7.20
C ILE A 203 27.62 8.94 -8.64
N LEU A 204 27.88 10.14 -9.16
CA LEU A 204 28.40 10.31 -10.52
C LEU A 204 29.81 9.73 -10.67
N ASN A 205 30.66 9.92 -9.66
CA ASN A 205 32.02 9.38 -9.63
C ASN A 205 32.02 7.85 -9.60
N VAL A 206 31.13 7.22 -8.82
CA VAL A 206 31.06 5.75 -8.76
C VAL A 206 30.52 5.17 -10.06
N ILE A 207 29.60 5.85 -10.75
CA ILE A 207 29.15 5.44 -12.09
C ILE A 207 30.30 5.50 -13.09
N GLU A 208 31.10 6.57 -13.07
CA GLU A 208 32.25 6.67 -13.96
C GLU A 208 33.30 5.59 -13.66
N ALA A 209 33.64 5.37 -12.40
CA ALA A 209 34.59 4.35 -11.98
C ALA A 209 34.13 2.94 -12.41
N ASN A 210 32.88 2.59 -12.09
CA ASN A 210 32.34 1.25 -12.39
C ASN A 210 32.23 0.97 -13.89
N SER A 211 32.09 1.99 -14.74
CA SER A 211 32.02 1.82 -16.20
C SER A 211 33.28 1.18 -16.82
N THR A 212 34.41 1.24 -16.11
CA THR A 212 35.70 0.71 -16.57
C THR A 212 36.21 -0.48 -15.75
N GLN A 213 35.50 -0.86 -14.68
CA GLN A 213 35.95 -1.84 -13.68
C GLN A 213 36.33 -3.20 -14.29
N TYR A 214 35.52 -3.73 -15.22
CA TYR A 214 35.80 -5.02 -15.87
C TYR A 214 36.37 -4.88 -17.28
N GLN A 215 36.97 -3.73 -17.61
CA GLN A 215 37.58 -3.54 -18.93
C GLN A 215 38.74 -4.51 -19.17
N GLU A 216 39.58 -4.78 -18.18
CA GLU A 216 40.66 -5.76 -18.29
C GLU A 216 40.14 -7.19 -18.52
N ALA A 217 39.07 -7.59 -17.82
CA ALA A 217 38.42 -8.88 -18.01
C ALA A 217 37.85 -9.01 -19.43
N LYS A 218 37.15 -7.98 -19.93
CA LYS A 218 36.67 -7.92 -21.32
C LYS A 218 37.82 -8.01 -22.32
N ASN A 219 38.90 -7.28 -22.08
CA ASN A 219 40.08 -7.30 -22.96
C ASN A 219 40.73 -8.68 -23.03
N ALA A 220 40.85 -9.37 -21.88
CA ALA A 220 41.40 -10.71 -21.81
C ALA A 220 40.49 -11.75 -22.50
N ILE A 221 39.20 -11.75 -22.16
CA ILE A 221 38.24 -12.76 -22.65
C ILE A 221 38.01 -12.63 -24.15
N PHE A 222 37.85 -11.41 -24.68
CA PHE A 222 37.60 -11.17 -26.10
C PHE A 222 38.88 -10.92 -26.91
N ASN A 223 40.05 -11.08 -26.29
CA ASN A 223 41.36 -10.89 -26.93
C ASN A 223 41.49 -9.52 -27.62
N LEU A 224 41.15 -8.43 -26.90
CA LEU A 224 41.20 -7.05 -27.37
C LEU A 224 42.55 -6.38 -27.06
N THR A 225 42.76 -5.16 -27.56
CA THR A 225 43.86 -4.29 -27.10
C THR A 225 43.60 -3.82 -25.66
N PRO A 226 44.62 -3.29 -24.95
CA PRO A 226 44.43 -2.70 -23.62
C PRO A 226 43.37 -1.58 -23.59
N ASP A 227 43.22 -0.87 -24.71
CA ASP A 227 42.22 0.18 -24.87
C ASP A 227 40.84 -0.35 -25.31
N GLY A 228 40.60 -1.68 -25.32
CA GLY A 228 39.30 -2.27 -25.64
C GLY A 228 38.93 -2.34 -27.12
N HIS A 229 39.89 -2.12 -28.02
CA HIS A 229 39.66 -2.20 -29.46
C HIS A 229 40.02 -3.58 -30.03
N ALA A 230 39.42 -3.93 -31.17
CA ALA A 230 39.82 -5.12 -31.90
C ALA A 230 41.29 -5.00 -32.38
N LYS A 231 42.04 -6.10 -32.29
CA LYS A 231 43.42 -6.18 -32.75
C LYS A 231 43.46 -6.19 -34.28
N GLU A 232 44.46 -5.51 -34.85
CA GLU A 232 44.66 -5.42 -36.30
C GLU A 232 44.94 -6.78 -36.97
N ASP A 233 45.41 -7.76 -36.20
CA ASP A 233 45.68 -9.13 -36.68
C ASP A 233 44.42 -9.99 -36.85
N GLY A 234 43.25 -9.47 -36.49
CA GLY A 234 41.96 -10.17 -36.59
C GLY A 234 41.74 -11.26 -35.56
N SER A 235 42.59 -11.36 -34.53
CA SER A 235 42.49 -12.39 -33.49
C SER A 235 41.44 -12.08 -32.41
N SER A 236 40.91 -10.86 -32.37
CA SER A 236 39.85 -10.46 -31.44
C SER A 236 38.52 -11.16 -31.73
N LEU A 237 37.78 -11.45 -30.66
CA LEU A 237 36.49 -12.14 -30.74
C LEU A 237 35.36 -11.11 -30.91
N THR A 238 35.08 -10.72 -32.16
CA THR A 238 34.08 -9.68 -32.51
C THR A 238 32.90 -10.19 -33.34
N ASN A 239 32.73 -11.51 -33.45
CA ASN A 239 31.72 -12.12 -34.30
C ASN A 239 31.23 -13.46 -33.69
N LEU A 240 30.79 -13.46 -32.43
CA LEU A 240 30.32 -14.67 -31.75
C LEU A 240 28.93 -15.08 -32.24
N SER A 241 28.73 -16.37 -32.48
CA SER A 241 27.40 -16.96 -32.73
C SER A 241 27.12 -18.06 -31.72
N TRP A 242 25.97 -18.00 -31.05
CA TRP A 242 25.55 -18.98 -30.05
C TRP A 242 24.03 -19.09 -30.01
N ASP A 243 23.51 -20.28 -30.35
CA ASP A 243 22.14 -20.71 -30.06
C ASP A 243 22.10 -21.34 -28.66
N PRO A 244 21.72 -20.61 -27.60
CA PRO A 244 21.61 -21.19 -26.27
C PRO A 244 20.41 -22.16 -26.16
N THR A 245 19.63 -22.30 -27.23
CA THR A 245 18.35 -23.00 -27.34
C THR A 245 17.25 -22.35 -26.50
N HIS A 246 16.11 -23.03 -26.42
CA HIS A 246 14.99 -22.59 -25.62
C HIS A 246 15.13 -22.95 -24.14
N ASP A 247 16.04 -23.86 -23.82
CA ASP A 247 16.33 -24.32 -22.47
C ASP A 247 17.46 -23.44 -21.87
N ALA A 248 17.21 -22.13 -21.83
CA ALA A 248 18.16 -21.09 -21.44
C ALA A 248 17.47 -19.96 -20.69
N SER A 249 18.25 -19.16 -19.96
CA SER A 249 17.76 -18.00 -19.21
C SER A 249 18.58 -16.75 -19.47
N THR A 250 17.95 -15.59 -19.27
CA THR A 250 18.63 -14.30 -19.28
C THR A 250 18.69 -13.69 -17.87
N PHE A 251 19.58 -12.73 -17.69
CA PHE A 251 19.98 -12.24 -16.37
C PHE A 251 19.95 -10.71 -16.30
N ILE A 252 19.90 -10.21 -15.07
CA ILE A 252 20.19 -8.81 -14.73
C ILE A 252 21.48 -8.77 -13.89
N PRO A 253 22.56 -8.11 -14.36
CA PRO A 253 23.77 -7.91 -13.57
C PRO A 253 23.57 -6.87 -12.46
N THR A 254 24.40 -6.94 -11.43
CA THR A 254 24.48 -5.95 -10.35
C THR A 254 25.59 -4.96 -10.65
N TYR A 255 25.22 -3.76 -11.09
CA TYR A 255 26.18 -2.72 -11.50
C TYR A 255 27.19 -2.38 -10.38
N GLY A 256 28.48 -2.39 -10.72
CA GLY A 256 29.60 -2.17 -9.79
C GLY A 256 30.02 -3.40 -8.98
N VAL A 257 29.30 -4.52 -9.10
CA VAL A 257 29.61 -5.80 -8.44
C VAL A 257 29.92 -6.89 -9.45
N ASN A 258 29.26 -6.84 -10.61
CA ASN A 258 29.56 -7.66 -11.77
C ASN A 258 29.14 -6.95 -13.06
N GLU A 259 29.54 -7.48 -14.20
CA GLU A 259 29.25 -6.89 -15.51
C GLU A 259 28.79 -7.95 -16.52
N ALA A 260 27.75 -7.61 -17.28
CA ALA A 260 27.32 -8.41 -18.41
C ALA A 260 28.29 -8.24 -19.58
N ILE A 261 28.79 -9.36 -20.09
CA ILE A 261 29.75 -9.41 -21.18
C ILE A 261 29.19 -10.07 -22.45
N LEU A 262 28.05 -10.76 -22.34
CA LEU A 262 27.30 -11.26 -23.50
C LEU A 262 25.86 -10.78 -23.42
N TYR A 263 25.37 -10.27 -24.55
CA TYR A 263 23.99 -9.86 -24.73
C TYR A 263 23.36 -10.60 -25.92
N THR A 264 22.12 -11.01 -25.78
CA THR A 264 21.34 -11.53 -26.92
C THR A 264 21.13 -10.41 -27.94
N ASN A 265 21.33 -10.71 -29.22
CA ASN A 265 21.16 -9.74 -30.30
C ASN A 265 20.35 -10.29 -31.48
N ASP A 266 19.86 -11.55 -31.38
CA ASP A 266 19.05 -12.18 -32.42
C ASP A 266 18.11 -13.27 -31.84
N VAL A 267 17.33 -13.90 -32.71
CA VAL A 267 16.48 -15.07 -32.46
C VAL A 267 16.82 -16.21 -33.43
N TYR A 268 16.68 -17.44 -32.95
CA TYR A 268 16.92 -18.66 -33.74
C TYR A 268 15.65 -19.25 -34.36
N VAL A 269 14.48 -18.63 -34.11
CA VAL A 269 13.20 -19.00 -34.73
C VAL A 269 12.62 -17.80 -35.45
N SER A 270 12.31 -17.98 -36.74
CA SER A 270 11.74 -16.93 -37.60
C SER A 270 10.42 -16.39 -37.04
N GLY A 271 10.22 -15.07 -37.15
CA GLY A 271 9.01 -14.37 -36.71
C GLY A 271 8.97 -14.01 -35.22
N LYS A 272 10.06 -14.24 -34.46
CA LYS A 272 10.19 -13.80 -33.06
C LYS A 272 10.80 -12.41 -32.96
N THR A 273 10.44 -11.67 -31.90
CA THR A 273 11.01 -10.35 -31.60
C THR A 273 12.37 -10.51 -30.93
N VAL A 274 13.36 -9.76 -31.41
CA VAL A 274 14.68 -9.67 -30.80
C VAL A 274 14.60 -8.78 -29.56
N TYR A 275 15.17 -9.27 -28.46
CA TYR A 275 15.35 -8.49 -27.24
C TYR A 275 16.82 -8.54 -26.86
N GLU A 276 17.36 -7.40 -26.44
CA GLU A 276 18.70 -7.32 -25.88
C GLU A 276 18.64 -7.64 -24.38
N LYS A 277 19.29 -8.73 -23.98
CA LYS A 277 19.26 -9.27 -22.62
C LYS A 277 20.61 -9.86 -22.26
N ALA A 278 21.08 -9.66 -21.03
CA ALA A 278 22.34 -10.26 -20.62
C ALA A 278 22.18 -11.78 -20.53
N ILE A 279 23.14 -12.52 -21.08
CA ILE A 279 23.18 -13.98 -21.06
C ILE A 279 24.53 -14.52 -20.60
N GLY A 280 25.51 -13.63 -20.40
CA GLY A 280 26.80 -13.94 -19.82
C GLY A 280 27.27 -12.80 -18.92
N ILE A 281 27.62 -13.12 -17.68
CA ILE A 281 28.05 -12.15 -16.65
C ILE A 281 29.36 -12.61 -16.05
N VAL A 282 30.31 -11.68 -15.88
CA VAL A 282 31.54 -11.90 -15.10
C VAL A 282 31.52 -11.07 -13.83
N GLY A 283 32.13 -11.60 -12.79
CA GLY A 283 32.37 -10.85 -11.58
C GLY A 283 33.62 -11.35 -10.86
N GLU A 284 34.01 -10.57 -9.86
CA GLU A 284 35.15 -10.85 -9.01
C GLU A 284 34.71 -10.69 -7.55
N THR A 285 35.30 -11.51 -6.68
CA THR A 285 35.28 -11.41 -5.22
C THR A 285 36.71 -11.11 -4.78
N ASP A 286 36.94 -10.83 -3.50
CA ASP A 286 38.29 -10.48 -3.02
C ASP A 286 39.34 -11.56 -3.31
N ASN A 287 38.91 -12.82 -3.41
CA ASN A 287 39.80 -13.97 -3.55
C ASN A 287 39.59 -14.75 -4.86
N SER A 288 38.47 -14.59 -5.56
CA SER A 288 38.06 -15.49 -6.65
C SER A 288 37.32 -14.75 -7.78
N ARG A 289 37.30 -15.34 -8.98
CA ARG A 289 36.60 -14.85 -10.17
C ARG A 289 35.45 -15.77 -10.53
N TYR A 290 34.41 -15.25 -11.17
CA TYR A 290 33.32 -16.10 -11.66
C TYR A 290 32.75 -15.66 -13.00
N LEU A 291 32.22 -16.65 -13.73
CA LEU A 291 31.46 -16.48 -14.97
C LEU A 291 30.12 -17.19 -14.83
N VAL A 292 29.03 -16.51 -15.18
CA VAL A 292 27.67 -17.06 -15.20
C VAL A 292 27.15 -17.02 -16.63
N LEU A 293 26.79 -18.18 -17.20
CA LEU A 293 26.23 -18.29 -18.55
C LEU A 293 24.79 -18.80 -18.52
N GLY A 294 23.93 -18.22 -19.35
CA GLY A 294 22.49 -18.49 -19.47
C GLY A 294 22.11 -19.86 -20.01
N SER A 295 23.09 -20.64 -20.44
CA SER A 295 22.97 -22.01 -20.93
C SER A 295 24.37 -22.63 -20.93
N ASN A 296 24.49 -23.90 -21.30
CA ASN A 296 25.76 -24.60 -21.45
C ASN A 296 26.23 -24.56 -22.94
N PRO A 297 27.25 -23.75 -23.31
CA PRO A 297 27.73 -23.71 -24.69
C PRO A 297 28.24 -25.06 -25.20
N MET A 298 28.83 -25.87 -24.31
CA MET A 298 29.35 -27.20 -24.65
C MET A 298 28.22 -28.16 -25.03
N ARG A 299 27.03 -28.02 -24.42
CA ARG A 299 25.82 -28.73 -24.85
C ARG A 299 25.44 -28.34 -26.28
N THR A 300 25.44 -27.04 -26.59
CA THR A 300 25.12 -26.53 -27.93
C THR A 300 26.08 -27.12 -28.97
N TRP A 301 27.39 -27.07 -28.68
CA TRP A 301 28.45 -27.66 -29.51
C TRP A 301 28.24 -29.17 -29.74
N GLN A 302 28.07 -29.96 -28.69
CA GLN A 302 27.93 -31.42 -28.84
C GLN A 302 26.64 -31.81 -29.60
N ARG A 303 25.57 -31.03 -29.44
CA ARG A 303 24.27 -31.31 -30.09
C ARG A 303 24.17 -30.76 -31.51
N GLY A 304 25.17 -29.99 -31.98
CA GLY A 304 25.20 -29.44 -33.33
C GLY A 304 24.23 -28.29 -33.58
N PHE A 305 23.83 -27.59 -32.52
CA PHE A 305 23.19 -26.27 -32.64
C PHE A 305 24.25 -25.23 -33.02
N GLU A 306 23.85 -24.02 -33.42
CA GLU A 306 24.82 -23.02 -33.89
C GLU A 306 25.75 -22.56 -32.75
N THR A 307 27.02 -22.95 -32.83
CA THR A 307 28.17 -22.29 -32.19
C THR A 307 29.28 -22.12 -33.22
N ASN A 308 29.97 -20.99 -33.19
CA ASN A 308 31.14 -20.76 -34.05
C ASN A 308 32.45 -20.79 -33.27
N GLU A 309 33.58 -20.86 -33.97
CA GLU A 309 34.90 -20.96 -33.34
C GLU A 309 35.21 -19.79 -32.40
N GLN A 310 34.68 -18.59 -32.64
CA GLN A 310 34.87 -17.47 -31.72
C GLN A 310 34.10 -17.66 -30.40
N THR A 311 32.93 -18.29 -30.43
CA THR A 311 32.21 -18.69 -29.20
C THR A 311 32.98 -19.76 -28.44
N GLU A 312 33.58 -20.73 -29.13
CA GLU A 312 34.42 -21.74 -28.47
C GLU A 312 35.68 -21.10 -27.85
N ALA A 313 36.37 -20.22 -28.59
CA ALA A 313 37.52 -19.46 -28.10
C ALA A 313 37.16 -18.51 -26.94
N PHE A 314 35.94 -17.98 -26.92
CA PHE A 314 35.42 -17.20 -25.80
C PHE A 314 35.36 -18.04 -24.51
N VAL A 315 34.89 -19.30 -24.58
CA VAL A 315 34.86 -20.19 -23.41
C VAL A 315 36.29 -20.53 -22.96
N GLU A 316 37.22 -20.77 -23.89
CA GLU A 316 38.63 -21.01 -23.55
C GLU A 316 39.30 -19.80 -22.87
N ASN A 317 39.14 -18.61 -23.44
CA ASN A 317 39.69 -17.38 -22.88
C ASN A 317 39.05 -17.07 -21.52
N SER A 318 37.78 -17.42 -21.33
CA SER A 318 37.12 -17.33 -20.04
C SER A 318 37.74 -18.25 -18.99
N ILE A 319 38.10 -19.50 -19.34
CA ILE A 319 38.82 -20.41 -18.44
C ILE A 319 40.20 -19.84 -18.09
N GLN A 320 40.92 -19.29 -19.07
CA GLN A 320 42.23 -18.64 -18.82
C GLN A 320 42.10 -17.44 -17.89
N TRP A 321 41.10 -16.58 -18.11
CA TRP A 321 40.84 -15.44 -17.24
C TRP A 321 40.45 -15.87 -15.83
N LEU A 322 39.55 -16.85 -15.69
CA LEU A 322 39.11 -17.39 -14.41
C LEU A 322 40.29 -17.95 -13.61
N THR A 323 41.12 -18.79 -14.23
CA THR A 323 42.24 -19.49 -13.58
C THR A 323 43.50 -18.65 -13.45
N GLY A 324 43.62 -17.56 -14.21
CA GLY A 324 44.85 -16.78 -14.35
C GLY A 324 45.97 -17.52 -15.09
N LYS A 325 45.72 -18.70 -15.65
CA LYS A 325 46.71 -19.51 -16.37
C LYS A 325 46.78 -19.12 -17.84
N THR A 326 47.99 -18.87 -18.34
CA THR A 326 48.23 -18.67 -19.77
C THR A 326 48.14 -19.99 -20.54
N PRO A 327 48.03 -19.98 -21.88
CA PRO A 327 48.09 -21.21 -22.67
C PRO A 327 49.35 -22.04 -22.40
N SER A 328 50.50 -21.39 -22.15
CA SER A 328 51.74 -22.08 -21.77
C SER A 328 51.68 -22.73 -20.38
N ASP A 329 50.99 -22.10 -19.42
CA ASP A 329 50.84 -22.66 -18.06
C ASP A 329 49.95 -23.90 -18.11
N ILE A 330 48.86 -23.84 -18.87
CA ILE A 330 47.94 -24.97 -19.07
C ILE A 330 48.65 -26.15 -19.74
N LEU A 331 49.41 -25.89 -20.81
CA LEU A 331 50.14 -26.94 -21.53
C LEU A 331 51.23 -27.62 -20.70
N SER A 332 51.84 -26.91 -19.74
CA SER A 332 52.98 -27.42 -18.96
C SER A 332 52.60 -27.97 -17.59
N GLY A 333 51.60 -27.37 -16.94
CA GLY A 333 51.14 -27.74 -15.59
C GLY A 333 49.77 -28.41 -15.53
N GLY A 334 49.02 -28.41 -16.63
CA GLY A 334 47.65 -28.93 -16.70
C GLY A 334 46.60 -28.03 -16.03
N LEU A 335 45.33 -28.38 -16.25
CA LEU A 335 44.14 -27.84 -15.59
C LEU A 335 43.49 -28.92 -14.73
N ASN A 336 43.25 -28.64 -13.46
CA ASN A 336 42.50 -29.51 -12.55
C ASN A 336 41.12 -28.91 -12.27
N ILE A 337 40.09 -29.49 -12.88
CA ILE A 337 38.73 -28.96 -12.88
C ILE A 337 37.82 -29.85 -12.05
N VAL A 338 37.05 -29.26 -11.13
CA VAL A 338 35.96 -29.95 -10.46
C VAL A 338 34.66 -29.64 -11.19
N ILE A 339 33.94 -30.68 -11.61
CA ILE A 339 32.63 -30.60 -12.26
C ILE A 339 31.58 -31.16 -11.31
N ALA A 340 30.58 -30.34 -10.98
CA ALA A 340 29.51 -30.69 -10.06
C ALA A 340 28.14 -30.19 -10.53
N GLN A 341 27.09 -30.82 -10.03
CA GLN A 341 25.69 -30.43 -10.23
C GLN A 341 25.26 -30.25 -11.68
N MET A 342 25.76 -31.08 -12.59
CA MET A 342 25.32 -31.11 -13.99
C MET A 342 24.45 -32.34 -14.26
N GLU A 343 23.42 -32.19 -15.08
CA GLU A 343 22.65 -33.32 -15.59
C GLU A 343 23.44 -34.09 -16.65
N ASN A 344 23.15 -35.39 -16.80
CA ASN A 344 23.64 -36.19 -17.91
C ASN A 344 22.52 -37.07 -18.48
N GLY A 345 21.50 -36.41 -19.02
CA GLY A 345 20.29 -37.01 -19.58
C GLY A 345 20.22 -36.88 -21.10
N TYR A 346 19.13 -37.38 -21.70
CA TYR A 346 18.91 -37.29 -23.15
C TYR A 346 18.76 -35.83 -23.63
N TYR A 347 18.00 -35.03 -22.90
CA TYR A 347 17.76 -33.62 -23.24
C TYR A 347 18.92 -32.71 -22.81
N PHE A 348 19.50 -33.02 -21.65
CA PHE A 348 20.58 -32.27 -21.02
C PHE A 348 21.81 -33.15 -20.81
N PRO A 349 22.61 -33.41 -21.86
CA PRO A 349 23.85 -34.19 -21.77
C PRO A 349 25.01 -33.36 -21.17
N ASP A 350 24.70 -32.36 -20.34
CA ASP A 350 25.59 -31.27 -19.94
C ASP A 350 26.91 -31.75 -19.34
N GLU A 351 26.87 -32.73 -18.44
CA GLU A 351 28.08 -33.31 -17.84
C GLU A 351 28.99 -33.95 -18.90
N SER A 352 28.43 -34.74 -19.82
CA SER A 352 29.21 -35.37 -20.89
C SER A 352 29.71 -34.34 -21.91
N ALA A 353 28.91 -33.32 -22.20
CA ALA A 353 29.24 -32.27 -23.15
C ALA A 353 30.39 -31.40 -22.67
N THR A 354 30.34 -30.98 -21.42
CA THR A 354 31.43 -30.23 -20.80
C THR A 354 32.74 -31.04 -20.80
N ARG A 355 32.69 -32.34 -20.46
CA ARG A 355 33.89 -33.21 -20.47
C ARG A 355 34.46 -33.42 -21.88
N ASN A 356 33.62 -33.79 -22.83
CA ASN A 356 34.03 -34.00 -24.22
C ASN A 356 34.63 -32.73 -24.84
N TRP A 357 34.06 -31.58 -24.51
CA TRP A 357 34.57 -30.30 -24.96
C TRP A 357 35.92 -29.97 -24.34
N LEU A 358 36.09 -30.16 -23.03
CA LEU A 358 37.36 -29.96 -22.34
C LEU A 358 38.46 -30.86 -22.91
N ASP A 359 38.19 -32.14 -23.13
CA ASP A 359 39.15 -33.08 -23.73
C ASP A 359 39.52 -32.68 -25.17
N HIS A 360 38.55 -32.14 -25.92
CA HIS A 360 38.76 -31.68 -27.29
C HIS A 360 39.63 -30.41 -27.36
N ARG A 361 39.41 -29.45 -26.46
CA ARG A 361 40.09 -28.15 -26.44
C ARG A 361 41.42 -28.16 -25.69
N PHE A 362 41.56 -28.99 -24.66
CA PHE A 362 42.77 -29.12 -23.82
C PHE A 362 43.32 -30.55 -23.81
N PRO A 363 43.70 -31.11 -24.98
CA PRO A 363 44.14 -32.51 -25.07
C PRO A 363 45.35 -32.76 -24.17
N ASP A 364 45.29 -33.84 -23.40
CA ASP A 364 46.32 -34.27 -22.43
C ASP A 364 46.68 -33.23 -21.34
N SER A 365 45.97 -32.10 -21.27
CA SER A 365 46.27 -30.96 -20.41
C SER A 365 45.16 -30.64 -19.41
N VAL A 366 44.11 -31.47 -19.34
CA VAL A 366 43.00 -31.33 -18.38
C VAL A 366 42.81 -32.60 -17.58
N THR A 367 42.51 -32.43 -16.29
CA THR A 367 42.13 -33.47 -15.35
C THR A 367 40.87 -33.02 -14.63
N TYR A 368 39.96 -33.96 -14.39
CA TYR A 368 38.72 -33.66 -13.67
C TYR A 368 38.22 -34.89 -12.90
N ASN A 369 37.36 -34.63 -11.92
CA ASN A 369 36.76 -35.67 -11.08
C ASN A 369 35.92 -36.67 -11.90
N PRO A 370 35.79 -37.95 -11.48
CA PRO A 370 34.90 -38.91 -12.11
C PRO A 370 33.45 -38.41 -12.20
N ALA A 371 32.71 -38.87 -13.21
CA ALA A 371 31.31 -38.48 -13.40
C ALA A 371 30.51 -38.63 -12.11
N ARG A 372 29.80 -37.56 -11.72
CA ARG A 372 28.92 -37.45 -10.56
C ARG A 372 29.56 -37.62 -9.17
N SER A 373 30.87 -37.76 -9.09
CA SER A 373 31.56 -38.02 -7.82
C SER A 373 31.57 -36.84 -6.83
N CYS A 374 31.34 -35.62 -7.32
CA CYS A 374 31.42 -34.38 -6.54
C CYS A 374 30.06 -33.68 -6.39
N ASN A 375 28.96 -34.42 -6.55
CA ASN A 375 27.62 -33.89 -6.35
C ASN A 375 27.18 -33.96 -4.89
N GLY A 376 26.20 -33.14 -4.55
CA GLY A 376 25.62 -33.02 -3.22
C GLY A 376 26.68 -32.68 -2.17
N THR A 377 26.61 -33.35 -1.04
CA THR A 377 27.53 -33.18 0.09
C THR A 377 28.97 -33.62 -0.23
N ALA A 378 29.21 -34.34 -1.32
CA ALA A 378 30.55 -34.78 -1.70
C ALA A 378 31.42 -33.66 -2.30
N LEU A 379 30.81 -32.54 -2.71
CA LEU A 379 31.51 -31.42 -3.36
C LEU A 379 32.71 -30.92 -2.53
N ASN A 380 32.53 -30.75 -1.22
CA ASN A 380 33.60 -30.27 -0.33
C ASN A 380 34.86 -31.14 -0.40
N GLY A 381 34.69 -32.47 -0.45
CA GLY A 381 35.81 -33.41 -0.50
C GLY A 381 36.55 -33.44 -1.83
N CYS A 382 35.98 -32.83 -2.87
CA CYS A 382 36.60 -32.75 -4.20
C CYS A 382 37.40 -31.47 -4.43
N ILE A 383 37.11 -30.40 -3.68
CA ILE A 383 37.87 -29.16 -3.75
C ILE A 383 39.17 -29.34 -2.97
N THR A 384 40.30 -29.15 -3.67
CA THR A 384 41.65 -29.35 -3.15
C THR A 384 42.49 -28.11 -3.41
N PRO A 385 43.63 -27.91 -2.72
CA PRO A 385 44.56 -26.82 -3.03
C PRO A 385 45.07 -26.83 -4.48
N GLU A 386 45.03 -27.98 -5.15
CA GLU A 386 45.40 -28.15 -6.55
C GLU A 386 44.23 -27.89 -7.52
N THR A 387 43.02 -27.59 -7.04
CA THR A 387 41.87 -27.30 -7.90
C THR A 387 42.06 -25.93 -8.57
N ASP A 388 41.91 -25.87 -9.89
CA ASP A 388 42.06 -24.62 -10.65
C ASP A 388 40.73 -23.96 -10.97
N LEU A 389 39.65 -24.74 -11.14
CA LEU A 389 38.34 -24.24 -11.55
C LEU A 389 37.22 -25.17 -11.04
N LEU A 390 36.14 -24.57 -10.55
CA LEU A 390 34.87 -25.26 -10.30
C LEU A 390 33.87 -24.93 -11.41
N ILE A 391 33.39 -25.95 -12.13
CA ILE A 391 32.25 -25.84 -13.05
C ILE A 391 31.02 -26.41 -12.36
N VAL A 392 29.97 -25.60 -12.23
CA VAL A 392 28.76 -25.95 -11.50
C VAL A 392 27.50 -25.52 -12.23
N SER A 393 26.39 -26.21 -11.97
CA SER A 393 25.06 -25.83 -12.47
C SER A 393 24.02 -25.93 -11.35
N GLN A 394 22.78 -25.51 -11.64
CA GLN A 394 21.68 -25.51 -10.67
C GLN A 394 20.92 -26.86 -10.58
N TYR A 395 21.39 -27.90 -11.25
CA TYR A 395 20.68 -29.18 -11.30
C TYR A 395 20.76 -29.88 -9.94
N LEU A 396 19.61 -29.97 -9.27
CA LEU A 396 19.47 -30.56 -7.94
C LEU A 396 18.79 -31.93 -8.05
N ARG A 397 19.44 -32.99 -7.56
CA ARG A 397 18.87 -34.34 -7.55
C ARG A 397 17.99 -34.56 -6.32
N SER A 398 17.11 -35.55 -6.42
CA SER A 398 16.28 -35.96 -5.29
C SER A 398 17.14 -36.37 -4.09
N GLY A 399 16.91 -35.72 -2.95
CA GLY A 399 17.62 -35.95 -1.69
C GLY A 399 18.90 -35.13 -1.49
N GLU A 400 19.29 -34.29 -2.45
CA GLU A 400 20.37 -33.31 -2.27
C GLU A 400 19.83 -32.03 -1.61
N ASP A 401 20.70 -31.37 -0.84
CA ASP A 401 20.41 -30.16 -0.07
C ASP A 401 21.03 -28.93 -0.76
N ALA A 402 20.20 -27.96 -1.12
CA ALA A 402 20.61 -26.83 -1.96
C ALA A 402 21.50 -25.85 -1.18
N GLU A 403 21.18 -25.64 0.10
CA GLU A 403 21.91 -24.78 1.03
C GLU A 403 23.34 -25.29 1.23
N ILE A 404 23.51 -26.58 1.51
CA ILE A 404 24.84 -27.17 1.68
C ILE A 404 25.68 -27.00 0.42
N ILE A 405 25.11 -27.21 -0.77
CA ILE A 405 25.83 -27.07 -2.03
C ILE A 405 26.26 -25.62 -2.25
N ALA A 406 25.37 -24.65 -2.03
CA ALA A 406 25.67 -23.24 -2.19
C ALA A 406 26.77 -22.78 -1.21
N GLU A 407 26.73 -23.24 0.04
CA GLU A 407 27.79 -23.02 1.03
C GLU A 407 29.15 -23.57 0.56
N GLN A 408 29.18 -24.75 -0.06
CA GLN A 408 30.43 -25.31 -0.59
C GLN A 408 30.98 -24.52 -1.79
N VAL A 409 30.11 -23.99 -2.65
CA VAL A 409 30.53 -23.10 -3.75
C VAL A 409 31.11 -21.80 -3.18
N GLN A 410 30.45 -21.22 -2.18
CA GLN A 410 30.96 -20.04 -1.48
C GLN A 410 32.31 -20.31 -0.81
N ALA A 411 32.47 -21.46 -0.15
CA ALA A 411 33.73 -21.86 0.48
C ALA A 411 34.85 -22.05 -0.55
N ALA A 412 34.54 -22.56 -1.75
CA ALA A 412 35.50 -22.66 -2.84
C ALA A 412 35.97 -21.27 -3.30
N GLN A 413 35.04 -20.33 -3.50
CA GLN A 413 35.40 -18.94 -3.85
C GLN A 413 36.25 -18.27 -2.75
N ALA A 414 35.93 -18.50 -1.48
CA ALA A 414 36.72 -18.00 -0.36
C ALA A 414 38.15 -18.57 -0.31
N GLN A 415 38.37 -19.78 -0.83
CA GLN A 415 39.70 -20.40 -1.00
C GLN A 415 40.43 -19.91 -2.27
N GLY A 416 39.83 -19.00 -3.03
CA GLY A 416 40.36 -18.48 -4.27
C GLY A 416 40.13 -19.36 -5.50
N ILE A 417 39.26 -20.35 -5.40
CA ILE A 417 38.88 -21.19 -6.54
C ILE A 417 37.87 -20.44 -7.40
N PRO A 418 38.16 -20.18 -8.68
CA PRO A 418 37.21 -19.53 -9.58
C PRO A 418 36.04 -20.45 -9.94
N VAL A 419 34.91 -19.86 -10.30
CA VAL A 419 33.67 -20.60 -10.58
C VAL A 419 33.12 -20.27 -11.96
N MET A 420 32.84 -21.29 -12.77
CA MET A 420 32.04 -21.19 -13.98
C MET A 420 30.67 -21.82 -13.74
N TYR A 421 29.64 -20.98 -13.64
CA TYR A 421 28.26 -21.40 -13.57
C TYR A 421 27.66 -21.53 -14.97
N LEU A 422 27.10 -22.70 -15.27
CA LEU A 422 26.43 -22.99 -16.53
C LEU A 422 24.95 -23.28 -16.25
N HIS A 423 24.04 -22.42 -16.70
CA HIS A 423 22.63 -22.59 -16.42
C HIS A 423 22.05 -23.85 -17.10
N HIS A 424 21.22 -24.59 -16.37
CA HIS A 424 20.74 -25.92 -16.78
C HIS A 424 19.62 -25.88 -17.83
N ASP A 425 18.51 -25.20 -17.51
CA ASP A 425 17.25 -25.09 -18.28
C ASP A 425 16.66 -23.68 -18.06
N GLY A 426 15.61 -23.25 -18.78
CA GLY A 426 15.04 -21.89 -18.71
C GLY A 426 14.36 -21.49 -17.38
N ASN A 427 14.24 -22.41 -16.42
CA ASN A 427 13.68 -22.15 -15.10
C ASN A 427 14.77 -21.86 -14.05
N GLN A 428 14.35 -21.42 -12.86
CA GLN A 428 15.25 -21.24 -11.71
C GLN A 428 14.89 -22.23 -10.59
N THR A 429 15.84 -23.11 -10.24
CA THR A 429 15.68 -24.09 -9.15
C THR A 429 15.96 -23.45 -7.77
N ALA A 430 15.70 -24.19 -6.68
CA ALA A 430 16.07 -23.74 -5.33
C ALA A 430 17.58 -23.48 -5.20
N LEU A 431 18.41 -24.39 -5.71
CA LEU A 431 19.86 -24.21 -5.79
C LEU A 431 20.24 -23.03 -6.68
N GLY A 432 19.57 -22.86 -7.83
CA GLY A 432 19.77 -21.72 -8.72
C GLY A 432 19.54 -20.37 -8.04
N LYS A 433 18.55 -20.26 -7.14
CA LYS A 433 18.30 -19.04 -6.35
C LYS A 433 19.45 -18.71 -5.41
N LEU A 434 19.95 -19.70 -4.67
CA LEU A 434 21.06 -19.53 -3.74
C LEU A 434 22.37 -19.19 -4.45
N LEU A 435 22.66 -19.87 -5.57
CA LEU A 435 23.84 -19.57 -6.38
C LEU A 435 23.76 -18.18 -7.02
N PHE A 436 22.58 -17.74 -7.44
CA PHE A 436 22.38 -16.41 -8.00
C PHE A 436 22.60 -15.31 -6.96
N GLN A 437 22.19 -15.55 -5.70
CA GLN A 437 22.53 -14.67 -4.58
C GLN A 437 24.06 -14.62 -4.37
N LEU A 438 24.74 -15.77 -4.39
CA LEU A 438 26.20 -15.83 -4.26
C LEU A 438 26.94 -15.06 -5.36
N PHE A 439 26.46 -15.13 -6.61
CA PHE A 439 27.06 -14.43 -7.75
C PHE A 439 26.55 -13.00 -7.95
N ASN A 440 25.60 -12.54 -7.13
CA ASN A 440 24.95 -11.24 -7.28
C ASN A 440 24.29 -11.04 -8.65
N VAL A 441 23.63 -12.08 -9.15
CA VAL A 441 22.92 -12.09 -10.42
C VAL A 441 21.43 -12.25 -10.15
N SER A 442 20.60 -11.48 -10.85
CA SER A 442 19.14 -11.66 -10.81
C SER A 442 18.66 -12.41 -12.05
N TYR A 443 17.72 -13.34 -11.85
CA TYR A 443 17.03 -14.01 -12.95
C TYR A 443 16.09 -13.02 -13.65
N GLU A 444 16.09 -13.01 -14.98
CA GLU A 444 15.21 -12.15 -15.76
C GLU A 444 14.12 -12.96 -16.47
N TRP A 445 14.46 -13.69 -17.54
CA TRP A 445 13.49 -14.41 -18.38
C TRP A 445 13.90 -15.84 -18.69
N ASP A 446 12.88 -16.69 -18.80
CA ASP A 446 12.91 -17.98 -19.48
C ASP A 446 12.97 -17.75 -21.00
N ASN A 447 13.91 -18.41 -21.69
CA ASN A 447 14.06 -18.33 -23.13
C ASN A 447 13.12 -19.27 -23.91
N TYR A 448 12.25 -20.03 -23.23
CA TYR A 448 11.36 -21.01 -23.84
C TYR A 448 10.53 -20.42 -24.99
N TRP A 449 9.95 -19.23 -24.80
CA TRP A 449 9.08 -18.59 -25.79
C TRP A 449 9.79 -17.62 -26.72
N LYS A 450 10.89 -17.02 -26.25
CA LYS A 450 11.59 -15.92 -26.93
C LYS A 450 12.62 -16.41 -27.94
N LYS A 451 13.30 -17.53 -27.66
CA LYS A 451 14.30 -18.16 -28.54
C LYS A 451 15.45 -17.20 -28.91
N LEU A 452 15.84 -16.36 -27.95
CA LEU A 452 16.94 -15.41 -28.05
C LEU A 452 18.27 -16.13 -28.16
N GLY A 453 19.24 -15.51 -28.84
CA GLY A 453 20.61 -15.97 -28.91
C GLY A 453 21.53 -14.89 -29.48
N LEU A 454 22.75 -15.31 -29.84
CA LEU A 454 23.78 -14.43 -30.39
C LEU A 454 24.02 -14.77 -31.85
N LYS A 455 23.98 -13.80 -32.77
CA LYS A 455 24.50 -13.96 -34.13
C LYS A 455 25.42 -12.80 -34.47
N GLY A 456 26.67 -13.13 -34.79
CA GLY A 456 27.72 -12.14 -35.07
C GLY A 456 27.84 -11.05 -34.00
N PHE A 457 27.77 -11.46 -32.73
CA PHE A 457 27.87 -10.55 -31.59
C PHE A 457 29.28 -9.97 -31.48
N ASP A 458 29.35 -8.63 -31.42
CA ASP A 458 30.56 -7.84 -31.29
C ASP A 458 30.53 -7.04 -29.98
N ILE A 459 31.41 -7.40 -29.04
CA ILE A 459 31.50 -6.69 -27.75
C ILE A 459 32.02 -5.26 -27.91
N THR A 460 32.82 -4.96 -28.94
CA THR A 460 33.42 -3.64 -29.14
C THR A 460 32.38 -2.59 -29.49
N ALA A 461 31.25 -3.01 -30.07
CA ALA A 461 30.08 -2.15 -30.30
C ALA A 461 29.45 -1.62 -29.00
N ARG A 462 29.82 -2.19 -27.84
CA ARG A 462 29.35 -1.76 -26.51
C ARG A 462 30.40 -1.02 -25.70
N GLN A 463 31.57 -0.73 -26.27
CA GLN A 463 32.64 -0.05 -25.55
C GLN A 463 32.19 1.36 -25.12
N GLY A 464 32.33 1.66 -23.82
CA GLY A 464 31.96 2.95 -23.24
C GLY A 464 30.46 3.19 -23.06
N LEU A 465 29.61 2.21 -23.36
CA LEU A 465 28.17 2.31 -23.11
C LEU A 465 27.85 1.91 -21.67
N LEU A 466 27.09 2.75 -20.97
CA LEU A 466 26.47 2.38 -19.70
C LEU A 466 25.22 1.52 -19.95
N PRO A 467 24.86 0.61 -19.03
CA PRO A 467 23.55 -0.02 -19.06
C PRO A 467 22.45 1.04 -19.04
N ASP A 468 21.39 0.86 -19.84
CA ASP A 468 20.28 1.83 -19.99
C ASP A 468 19.72 2.31 -18.64
N ASP A 469 19.59 1.40 -17.68
CA ASP A 469 19.05 1.72 -16.35
C ASP A 469 20.01 2.61 -15.54
N VAL A 470 21.32 2.42 -15.69
CA VAL A 470 22.33 3.26 -15.04
C VAL A 470 22.42 4.63 -15.72
N GLU A 471 22.28 4.70 -17.04
CA GLU A 471 22.25 5.98 -17.78
C GLU A 471 21.06 6.85 -17.34
N LYS A 472 19.88 6.24 -17.15
CA LYS A 472 18.70 6.93 -16.59
C LYS A 472 18.97 7.48 -15.18
N VAL A 473 19.60 6.67 -14.31
CA VAL A 473 19.96 7.13 -12.96
C VAL A 473 21.00 8.26 -13.02
N LYS A 474 22.03 8.15 -13.87
CA LYS A 474 23.02 9.19 -14.10
C LYS A 474 22.37 10.50 -14.56
N THR A 475 21.39 10.40 -15.46
CA THR A 475 20.61 11.55 -15.96
C THR A 475 19.85 12.23 -14.82
N MET A 476 19.07 11.46 -14.05
CA MET A 476 18.31 11.98 -12.90
C MET A 476 19.21 12.61 -11.84
N VAL A 477 20.33 11.97 -11.49
CA VAL A 477 21.32 12.49 -10.50
C VAL A 477 21.99 13.76 -11.01
N SER A 478 22.29 13.85 -12.31
CA SER A 478 22.82 15.07 -12.93
C SER A 478 21.79 16.20 -12.88
N HIS A 479 20.52 15.92 -13.14
CA HIS A 479 19.44 16.91 -13.01
C HIS A 479 19.23 17.38 -11.58
N PHE A 480 19.35 16.49 -10.58
CA PHE A 480 19.42 16.91 -9.19
C PHE A 480 20.61 17.85 -9.00
N ARG A 481 21.84 17.42 -9.26
CA ARG A 481 23.06 18.23 -9.04
C ARG A 481 22.94 19.61 -9.66
N ASP A 482 22.58 19.65 -10.94
CA ASP A 482 22.55 20.88 -11.74
C ASP A 482 21.24 21.68 -11.56
N GLN A 483 20.28 21.17 -10.78
CA GLN A 483 18.93 21.73 -10.58
C GLN A 483 18.23 22.06 -11.90
N SER A 484 18.30 21.12 -12.85
CA SER A 484 18.04 21.37 -14.26
C SER A 484 16.86 20.59 -14.84
N PHE A 485 15.96 20.08 -13.98
CA PHE A 485 14.72 19.45 -14.44
C PHE A 485 13.90 20.41 -15.30
N THR A 486 13.48 19.97 -16.48
CA THR A 486 12.69 20.79 -17.41
C THR A 486 11.18 20.56 -17.25
N SER A 487 10.82 19.61 -16.40
CA SER A 487 9.45 19.19 -16.12
C SER A 487 8.61 20.32 -15.51
N ASP A 488 7.54 20.71 -16.21
CA ASP A 488 6.50 21.59 -15.67
C ASP A 488 5.43 20.74 -14.97
N LEU A 489 5.60 20.53 -13.67
CA LEU A 489 4.69 19.70 -12.86
C LEU A 489 3.27 20.29 -12.78
N SER A 490 3.08 21.58 -13.08
CA SER A 490 1.75 22.20 -13.08
C SER A 490 0.80 21.62 -14.14
N GLN A 491 1.35 20.90 -15.13
CA GLN A 491 0.59 20.25 -16.20
C GLN A 491 0.04 18.87 -15.80
N CYS A 492 0.41 18.35 -14.64
CA CYS A 492 -0.02 17.03 -14.18
C CYS A 492 -1.52 16.99 -13.84
N ASP A 493 -2.21 15.93 -14.25
CA ASP A 493 -3.66 15.78 -14.25
C ASP A 493 -4.17 14.76 -13.21
N SER A 494 -3.80 14.92 -11.94
CA SER A 494 -3.88 13.90 -10.87
C SER A 494 -2.86 12.76 -11.00
N SER A 495 -2.17 12.72 -12.13
CA SER A 495 -0.96 11.95 -12.43
C SER A 495 0.02 12.84 -13.18
N CYS A 496 1.30 12.47 -13.28
CA CYS A 496 2.23 13.11 -14.22
C CYS A 496 2.52 12.22 -15.44
N SER A 497 1.56 11.36 -15.83
CA SER A 497 1.75 10.43 -16.94
C SER A 497 1.74 11.12 -18.31
N ASN A 498 1.20 12.34 -18.37
CA ASN A 498 1.12 13.19 -19.54
C ASN A 498 2.35 14.10 -19.76
N VAL A 499 3.31 14.11 -18.83
CA VAL A 499 4.52 14.95 -18.90
C VAL A 499 5.72 14.07 -19.25
N ASP A 500 6.11 14.04 -20.52
CA ASP A 500 7.19 13.18 -21.02
C ASP A 500 8.54 13.45 -20.33
N SER A 501 8.89 14.72 -20.09
CA SER A 501 10.14 15.08 -19.39
C SER A 501 10.17 14.57 -17.96
N PHE A 502 9.05 14.60 -17.23
CA PHE A 502 8.97 14.01 -15.89
C PHE A 502 9.25 12.51 -15.94
N LYS A 503 8.74 11.82 -16.96
CA LYS A 503 8.98 10.40 -17.14
C LYS A 503 10.46 10.10 -17.40
N THR A 504 11.05 10.77 -18.39
CA THR A 504 12.40 10.47 -18.87
C THR A 504 13.51 11.03 -17.99
N GLU A 505 13.31 12.18 -17.36
CA GLU A 505 14.30 12.82 -16.48
C GLU A 505 14.25 12.27 -15.05
N PHE A 506 13.10 11.75 -14.60
CA PHE A 506 12.89 11.35 -13.20
C PHE A 506 12.21 9.98 -13.02
N GLN A 507 10.95 9.79 -13.45
CA GLN A 507 10.12 8.68 -12.99
C GLN A 507 10.69 7.31 -13.34
N ASP A 508 11.25 7.14 -14.53
CA ASP A 508 11.83 5.87 -14.96
C ASP A 508 13.01 5.49 -14.05
N ALA A 509 13.91 6.44 -13.76
CA ALA A 509 15.04 6.25 -12.86
C ALA A 509 14.61 6.00 -11.40
N ALA A 510 13.71 6.82 -10.86
CA ALA A 510 13.20 6.65 -9.49
C ALA A 510 12.50 5.30 -9.29
N THR A 511 11.80 4.80 -10.32
CA THR A 511 11.16 3.48 -10.31
C THR A 511 12.19 2.34 -10.28
N LEU A 512 13.28 2.46 -11.05
CA LEU A 512 14.38 1.49 -11.04
C LEU A 512 15.01 1.39 -9.64
N VAL A 513 15.33 2.54 -9.02
CA VAL A 513 15.91 2.55 -7.66
C VAL A 513 14.93 2.02 -6.62
N ARG A 514 13.64 2.34 -6.74
CA ARG A 514 12.59 1.77 -5.86
C ARG A 514 12.52 0.24 -5.98
N ASN A 515 12.55 -0.30 -7.19
CA ASN A 515 12.51 -1.74 -7.41
C ASN A 515 13.75 -2.43 -6.84
N MET A 516 14.93 -1.82 -6.98
CA MET A 516 16.17 -2.28 -6.34
C MET A 516 16.01 -2.32 -4.82
N ALA A 517 15.58 -1.22 -4.19
CA ALA A 517 15.38 -1.14 -2.74
C ALA A 517 14.36 -2.18 -2.22
N ASN A 518 13.23 -2.32 -2.91
CA ASN A 518 12.22 -3.33 -2.58
C ASN A 518 12.75 -4.77 -2.73
N GLY A 519 13.61 -5.00 -3.72
CA GLY A 519 14.28 -6.28 -3.93
C GLY A 519 15.22 -6.64 -2.78
N LEU A 520 15.99 -5.67 -2.28
CA LEU A 520 16.86 -5.85 -1.11
C LEU A 520 16.06 -6.21 0.14
N ASP A 521 14.95 -5.50 0.41
CA ASP A 521 14.03 -5.82 1.52
C ASP A 521 13.44 -7.23 1.38
N SER A 522 12.88 -7.55 0.20
CA SER A 522 12.22 -8.84 -0.05
C SER A 522 13.18 -10.03 0.08
N ASN A 523 14.44 -9.83 -0.31
CA ASN A 523 15.49 -10.84 -0.26
C ASN A 523 16.26 -10.87 1.07
N LYS A 524 15.92 -10.01 2.04
CA LYS A 524 16.61 -9.90 3.33
C LYS A 524 18.10 -9.63 3.17
N THR A 525 18.45 -8.82 2.17
CA THR A 525 19.83 -8.42 1.92
C THR A 525 20.16 -7.25 2.84
N ASP A 526 21.07 -7.43 3.79
CA ASP A 526 21.61 -6.35 4.61
C ASP A 526 22.75 -5.65 3.85
N LEU A 527 22.37 -4.71 2.99
CA LEU A 527 23.25 -4.01 2.05
C LEU A 527 24.44 -3.33 2.73
N PHE A 528 24.24 -2.74 3.92
CA PHE A 528 25.28 -1.99 4.60
C PHE A 528 26.28 -2.90 5.33
N SER A 529 25.91 -4.15 5.60
CA SER A 529 26.84 -5.19 6.07
C SER A 529 27.74 -5.77 4.96
N LEU A 530 27.36 -5.63 3.68
CA LEU A 530 28.11 -6.20 2.56
C LEU A 530 29.30 -5.33 2.17
N GLU A 531 30.43 -5.94 1.81
CA GLU A 531 31.55 -5.24 1.15
C GLU A 531 31.17 -4.86 -0.30
N GLY A 532 31.65 -3.72 -0.79
CA GLY A 532 31.28 -3.20 -2.11
C GLY A 532 29.91 -2.50 -2.17
N TYR A 533 29.19 -2.65 -3.29
CA TYR A 533 27.86 -2.06 -3.58
C TYR A 533 27.75 -0.55 -3.38
N LYS A 534 28.87 0.17 -3.56
CA LYS A 534 28.92 1.62 -3.30
C LYS A 534 27.84 2.39 -4.08
N TYR A 535 27.56 2.00 -5.32
CA TYR A 535 26.48 2.58 -6.13
C TYR A 535 25.10 2.44 -5.46
N GLN A 536 24.73 1.24 -5.07
CA GLN A 536 23.43 0.95 -4.45
C GLN A 536 23.31 1.66 -3.09
N LYS A 537 24.35 1.59 -2.26
CA LYS A 537 24.42 2.26 -0.96
C LYS A 537 24.22 3.77 -1.09
N LEU A 538 24.90 4.42 -2.02
CA LEU A 538 24.77 5.86 -2.24
C LEU A 538 23.36 6.27 -2.71
N LEU A 539 22.69 5.46 -3.53
CA LEU A 539 21.32 5.75 -3.95
C LEU A 539 20.31 5.67 -2.79
N ILE A 540 20.48 4.69 -1.88
CA ILE A 540 19.69 4.61 -0.64
C ILE A 540 19.99 5.82 0.25
N LEU A 541 21.26 6.15 0.46
CA LEU A 541 21.67 7.28 1.29
C LEU A 541 21.21 8.63 0.75
N LEU A 542 21.16 8.80 -0.58
CA LEU A 542 20.62 10.00 -1.22
C LEU A 542 19.15 10.22 -0.83
N ALA A 543 18.36 9.14 -0.83
CA ALA A 543 16.96 9.20 -0.43
C ALA A 543 16.83 9.60 1.05
N ASP A 544 17.59 8.94 1.93
CA ASP A 544 17.60 9.23 3.37
C ASP A 544 18.09 10.66 3.67
N TYR A 545 19.08 11.16 2.93
CA TYR A 545 19.54 12.54 3.02
C TYR A 545 18.43 13.52 2.62
N PHE A 546 17.74 13.29 1.50
CA PHE A 546 16.62 14.14 1.08
C PHE A 546 15.48 14.16 2.10
N ARG A 547 15.15 13.02 2.73
CA ARG A 547 14.12 12.94 3.80
C ARG A 547 14.31 13.98 4.90
N GLN A 548 15.56 14.28 5.26
CA GLN A 548 15.86 15.18 6.38
C GLN A 548 15.44 16.63 6.13
N SER A 549 15.24 17.00 4.86
CA SER A 549 14.82 18.35 4.45
C SER A 549 13.41 18.42 3.85
N VAL A 550 12.70 17.30 3.79
CA VAL A 550 11.30 17.26 3.32
C VAL A 550 10.44 18.09 4.27
N SER A 551 9.56 18.91 3.69
CA SER A 551 8.52 19.60 4.45
C SER A 551 7.20 19.62 3.70
N PHE A 552 6.12 19.25 4.38
CA PHE A 552 4.78 19.21 3.83
C PHE A 552 3.91 20.39 4.33
N PRO A 553 2.91 20.83 3.54
CA PRO A 553 2.51 20.33 2.23
C PRO A 553 3.32 20.93 1.07
N MET A 554 3.37 20.20 -0.04
CA MET A 554 3.86 20.66 -1.34
C MET A 554 2.72 20.65 -2.37
N ASP A 555 2.91 21.41 -3.45
CA ASP A 555 1.99 21.55 -4.58
C ASP A 555 2.75 21.71 -5.90
N MET A 556 2.25 21.07 -6.95
CA MET A 556 2.91 21.00 -8.26
C MET A 556 3.06 22.36 -8.95
N ALA A 557 2.18 23.32 -8.66
CA ALA A 557 2.17 24.63 -9.31
C ALA A 557 2.96 25.68 -8.52
N SER A 558 3.09 25.53 -7.19
CA SER A 558 3.72 26.55 -6.34
C SER A 558 5.03 26.13 -5.68
N SER A 559 5.36 24.84 -5.66
CA SER A 559 6.62 24.35 -5.07
C SER A 559 7.73 24.37 -6.11
N ASP A 560 8.97 24.52 -5.64
CA ASP A 560 10.14 24.33 -6.50
C ASP A 560 10.17 22.88 -7.03
N THR A 561 10.31 22.72 -8.35
CA THR A 561 10.29 21.41 -9.02
C THR A 561 11.36 20.48 -8.46
N THR A 562 12.58 20.98 -8.25
CA THR A 562 13.68 20.16 -7.73
C THR A 562 13.36 19.68 -6.32
N ARG A 563 12.90 20.57 -5.42
CA ARG A 563 12.50 20.20 -4.05
C ARG A 563 11.34 19.20 -4.02
N PHE A 564 10.35 19.37 -4.90
CA PHE A 564 9.26 18.39 -5.04
C PHE A 564 9.80 17.01 -5.42
N LEU A 565 10.69 16.95 -6.42
CA LEU A 565 11.27 15.69 -6.91
C LEU A 565 12.26 15.07 -5.92
N GLU A 566 12.99 15.86 -5.12
CA GLU A 566 13.83 15.37 -4.02
C GLU A 566 12.99 14.63 -2.98
N ALA A 567 11.88 15.26 -2.54
CA ALA A 567 10.94 14.62 -1.63
C ALA A 567 10.30 13.37 -2.24
N TYR A 568 9.91 13.45 -3.51
CA TYR A 568 9.28 12.34 -4.21
C TYR A 568 10.25 11.18 -4.48
N TYR A 569 11.54 11.45 -4.69
CA TYR A 569 12.59 10.43 -4.75
C TYR A 569 12.80 9.76 -3.39
N ALA A 570 12.86 10.55 -2.31
CA ALA A 570 12.93 10.03 -0.96
C ALA A 570 11.77 9.07 -0.68
N ASP A 571 10.55 9.43 -1.08
CA ASP A 571 9.39 8.56 -0.94
C ASP A 571 9.53 7.24 -1.72
N HIS A 572 10.07 7.28 -2.93
CA HIS A 572 10.26 6.10 -3.78
C HIS A 572 11.19 5.06 -3.17
N VAL A 573 12.26 5.52 -2.52
CA VAL A 573 13.38 4.66 -2.16
C VAL A 573 13.36 4.40 -0.66
N GLN A 574 12.57 3.41 -0.25
CA GLN A 574 12.55 2.90 1.11
C GLN A 574 13.23 1.54 1.18
N TYR A 575 14.08 1.39 2.18
CA TYR A 575 14.83 0.16 2.45
C TYR A 575 14.91 -0.01 3.96
N ASN A 576 14.25 -1.04 4.48
CA ASN A 576 13.97 -1.21 5.90
C ASN A 576 14.78 -2.35 6.54
N TYR A 577 15.25 -3.34 5.76
CA TYR A 577 16.05 -4.45 6.26
C TYR A 577 17.50 -4.03 6.53
N ARG A 578 17.70 -3.19 7.54
CA ARG A 578 18.97 -2.55 7.90
C ARG A 578 18.99 -2.11 9.36
N ASP A 579 20.19 -1.97 9.92
CA ASP A 579 20.39 -1.56 11.32
C ASP A 579 20.21 -0.07 11.59
N LEU A 580 20.30 0.80 10.58
CA LEU A 580 20.19 2.25 10.80
C LEU A 580 19.57 2.95 9.59
N SER A 581 18.52 3.72 9.81
CA SER A 581 17.94 4.68 8.87
C SER A 581 17.45 5.87 9.69
N PRO A 582 17.86 7.12 9.40
CA PRO A 582 17.39 8.27 10.16
C PRO A 582 15.87 8.45 10.06
N ALA A 583 15.23 8.84 11.17
CA ALA A 583 13.82 9.21 11.17
C ALA A 583 13.57 10.38 10.19
N GLN A 584 12.45 10.36 9.47
CA GLN A 584 12.03 11.52 8.69
C GLN A 584 11.38 12.55 9.63
N PRO A 585 11.88 13.79 9.71
CA PRO A 585 11.35 14.78 10.66
C PRO A 585 9.90 15.19 10.40
N ASP A 586 9.55 15.44 9.13
CA ASP A 586 8.20 15.87 8.72
C ASP A 586 7.50 14.77 7.92
N LEU A 587 6.48 14.16 8.54
CA LEU A 587 5.58 13.18 7.91
C LEU A 587 4.23 13.80 7.53
N GLY A 588 4.10 15.12 7.66
CA GLY A 588 2.92 15.90 7.30
C GLY A 588 1.68 15.47 8.05
N ASN A 589 0.59 15.18 7.33
CA ASN A 589 -0.68 14.79 7.96
C ASN A 589 -0.83 13.26 8.15
N PHE A 590 0.27 12.49 8.15
CA PHE A 590 0.26 11.05 8.43
C PHE A 590 0.53 10.74 9.91
N SER A 591 1.61 11.27 10.47
CA SER A 591 2.10 11.02 11.83
C SER A 591 3.06 12.14 12.24
N ARG A 592 3.40 12.25 13.53
CA ARG A 592 4.61 12.95 13.99
C ARG A 592 5.86 12.17 13.60
N GLY A 593 6.98 12.86 13.35
CA GLY A 593 8.28 12.24 13.08
C GLY A 593 9.12 11.93 14.33
N ASP A 594 8.85 12.61 15.45
CA ASP A 594 9.60 12.47 16.70
C ASP A 594 8.83 11.66 17.76
N PHE A 595 9.43 10.54 18.16
CA PHE A 595 8.98 9.68 19.26
C PHE A 595 10.06 9.46 20.32
N SER A 596 11.07 10.33 20.41
CA SER A 596 12.18 10.23 21.38
C SER A 596 11.74 10.16 22.84
N HIS A 597 10.53 10.64 23.15
CA HIS A 597 9.90 10.56 24.48
C HIS A 597 9.32 9.18 24.82
N ILE A 598 9.22 8.26 23.85
CA ILE A 598 8.71 6.90 24.05
C ILE A 598 9.88 6.00 24.46
N THR A 599 9.73 5.33 25.60
CA THR A 599 10.65 4.26 25.99
C THR A 599 10.25 2.96 25.27
N PRO A 600 11.14 2.37 24.45
CA PRO A 600 10.86 1.10 23.78
C PRO A 600 10.66 -0.04 24.77
N SER A 601 9.90 -1.05 24.37
CA SER A 601 9.62 -2.23 25.17
C SER A 601 9.58 -3.50 24.32
N ASP A 602 9.54 -4.66 24.97
CA ASP A 602 9.45 -5.96 24.30
C ASP A 602 8.04 -6.55 24.49
N ARG A 603 7.59 -7.37 23.53
CA ARG A 603 6.29 -8.06 23.60
C ARG A 603 6.30 -9.36 22.80
N THR A 604 5.75 -10.41 23.39
CA THR A 604 5.36 -11.61 22.63
C THR A 604 3.88 -11.52 22.23
N VAL A 605 3.59 -11.86 20.98
CA VAL A 605 2.26 -11.81 20.38
C VAL A 605 1.96 -13.18 19.77
N THR A 606 0.79 -13.73 20.08
CA THR A 606 0.28 -14.94 19.43
C THR A 606 -0.89 -14.57 18.53
N LEU A 607 -0.78 -14.91 17.24
CA LEU A 607 -1.83 -14.70 16.24
C LEU A 607 -2.29 -16.04 15.68
N THR A 608 -3.51 -16.10 15.16
CA THR A 608 -4.00 -17.27 14.41
C THR A 608 -3.91 -16.97 12.91
N SER A 609 -3.26 -17.83 12.13
CA SER A 609 -3.06 -17.60 10.70
C SER A 609 -4.40 -17.43 9.98
N LYS A 610 -4.63 -16.24 9.43
CA LYS A 610 -5.81 -15.89 8.65
C LYS A 610 -5.43 -14.89 7.57
N ALA A 611 -5.82 -15.18 6.33
CA ALA A 611 -5.56 -14.25 5.24
C ALA A 611 -6.34 -12.93 5.46
N HIS A 612 -5.83 -11.76 5.08
CA HIS A 612 -4.55 -11.54 4.40
C HIS A 612 -3.44 -11.05 5.34
N PHE A 613 -3.78 -10.30 6.40
CA PHE A 613 -2.87 -9.88 7.46
C PHE A 613 -3.63 -9.57 8.76
N GLN A 614 -2.93 -9.30 9.85
CA GLN A 614 -3.46 -8.87 11.15
C GLN A 614 -2.48 -7.90 11.81
N SER A 615 -2.98 -6.95 12.61
CA SER A 615 -2.13 -6.06 13.41
C SER A 615 -1.36 -6.84 14.48
N ALA A 616 -0.07 -6.56 14.62
CA ALA A 616 0.74 -7.14 15.69
C ALA A 616 0.45 -6.50 17.06
N GLY A 617 -0.23 -5.34 17.11
CA GLY A 617 -0.38 -4.56 18.35
C GLY A 617 0.94 -4.04 18.91
N VAL A 618 1.89 -3.76 18.02
CA VAL A 618 3.18 -3.11 18.29
C VAL A 618 3.44 -2.04 17.24
N TYR A 619 4.32 -1.08 17.57
CA TYR A 619 4.62 0.08 16.73
C TYR A 619 6.11 0.15 16.41
N ALA A 620 6.47 0.32 15.13
CA ALA A 620 7.83 0.64 14.71
C ALA A 620 8.08 2.12 14.97
N LEU A 621 9.05 2.44 15.85
CA LEU A 621 9.42 3.83 16.12
C LEU A 621 10.25 4.37 14.94
N PRO A 622 9.97 5.58 14.43
CA PRO A 622 10.69 6.14 13.29
C PRO A 622 12.20 6.19 13.56
N GLY A 623 12.98 5.68 12.61
CA GLY A 623 14.44 5.64 12.65
C GLY A 623 15.06 4.73 13.70
N GLN A 624 14.26 3.94 14.43
CA GLN A 624 14.75 3.00 15.43
C GLN A 624 14.52 1.56 14.97
N THR A 625 15.56 0.72 15.08
CA THR A 625 15.50 -0.70 14.76
C THR A 625 14.67 -1.46 15.77
N PHE A 626 13.77 -2.30 15.26
CA PHE A 626 13.09 -3.32 16.05
C PHE A 626 13.42 -4.71 15.53
N GLU A 627 13.34 -5.71 16.41
CA GLU A 627 13.52 -7.12 16.05
C GLU A 627 12.19 -7.85 16.13
N VAL A 628 12.00 -8.84 15.24
CA VAL A 628 10.90 -9.81 15.34
C VAL A 628 11.43 -11.20 15.12
N THR A 629 11.24 -12.07 16.12
CA THR A 629 11.60 -13.50 16.06
C THR A 629 10.34 -14.35 16.01
N ARG A 630 10.29 -15.33 15.10
CA ARG A 630 9.20 -16.32 15.07
C ARG A 630 9.55 -17.52 15.95
N LEU A 631 8.70 -17.81 16.92
CA LEU A 631 8.94 -18.80 17.97
C LEU A 631 8.26 -20.15 17.74
N ASP A 632 7.19 -20.20 16.94
CA ASP A 632 6.51 -21.44 16.57
C ASP A 632 7.20 -22.19 15.42
N ASP A 633 6.81 -23.45 15.20
CA ASP A 633 7.30 -24.34 14.14
C ASP A 633 6.29 -24.56 12.99
N ASN A 634 5.20 -23.78 12.92
CA ASN A 634 4.11 -23.98 11.97
C ASN A 634 4.43 -23.46 10.55
N ALA A 635 5.34 -24.14 9.85
CA ALA A 635 5.78 -23.75 8.50
C ALA A 635 4.65 -23.63 7.45
N ALA A 636 3.50 -24.30 7.65
CA ALA A 636 2.34 -24.20 6.78
C ALA A 636 1.63 -22.83 6.84
N ALA A 637 1.85 -22.06 7.90
CA ALA A 637 1.46 -20.65 8.01
C ALA A 637 2.58 -19.77 7.44
N ASN A 638 2.49 -19.46 6.14
CA ASN A 638 3.40 -18.53 5.49
C ASN A 638 3.19 -17.14 6.10
N THR A 639 4.23 -16.63 6.77
CA THR A 639 4.17 -15.41 7.58
C THR A 639 5.03 -14.33 6.95
N THR A 640 4.54 -13.09 6.92
CA THR A 640 5.29 -11.91 6.49
C THR A 640 5.14 -10.78 7.50
N VAL A 641 6.12 -9.90 7.64
CA VAL A 641 6.06 -8.71 8.50
C VAL A 641 6.23 -7.45 7.65
N PHE A 642 5.45 -6.41 7.95
CA PHE A 642 5.54 -5.09 7.31
C PHE A 642 5.02 -3.99 8.23
N VAL A 643 5.36 -2.74 7.91
CA VAL A 643 4.94 -1.54 8.64
C VAL A 643 3.84 -0.84 7.84
N ASN A 644 2.79 -0.38 8.53
CA ASN A 644 1.61 0.33 8.02
C ASN A 644 0.67 -0.47 7.10
N SER A 645 -0.62 -0.12 7.12
CA SER A 645 -1.70 -0.72 6.32
C SER A 645 -2.17 0.15 5.15
N LEU A 646 -1.61 1.36 4.99
CA LEU A 646 -2.11 2.36 4.04
C LEU A 646 -1.77 2.01 2.59
N ARG A 647 -2.78 2.07 1.73
CA ARG A 647 -2.62 1.92 0.29
C ARG A 647 -1.90 3.14 -0.29
N SER A 648 -0.93 2.94 -1.16
CA SER A 648 -0.10 4.04 -1.72
C SER A 648 -0.91 5.12 -2.43
N SER A 649 -2.06 4.78 -3.01
CA SER A 649 -2.97 5.73 -3.67
C SER A 649 -3.74 6.64 -2.70
N ALA A 650 -3.70 6.36 -1.39
CA ALA A 650 -4.17 7.29 -0.37
C ALA A 650 -3.36 8.59 -0.41
N SER A 651 -2.05 8.54 -0.68
CA SER A 651 -1.21 9.72 -0.90
C SER A 651 -1.28 10.20 -2.36
N LYS A 652 -1.65 11.47 -2.55
CA LYS A 652 -2.00 12.05 -3.86
C LYS A 652 -1.11 13.24 -4.21
N PRO A 653 0.21 13.03 -4.39
CA PRO A 653 1.17 14.11 -4.59
C PRO A 653 0.86 14.99 -5.79
N PHE A 654 0.21 14.43 -6.82
CA PHE A 654 -0.13 15.13 -8.05
C PHE A 654 -1.57 15.68 -8.11
N SER A 655 -2.26 15.74 -6.97
CA SER A 655 -3.52 16.50 -6.86
C SER A 655 -3.24 17.90 -6.36
N SER A 656 -4.09 18.88 -6.70
CA SER A 656 -3.96 20.25 -6.18
C SER A 656 -3.99 20.25 -4.64
N GLY A 657 -2.93 20.80 -4.03
CA GLY A 657 -2.66 20.77 -2.60
C GLY A 657 -2.54 19.36 -2.02
N GLY A 658 -2.25 18.34 -2.82
CA GLY A 658 -2.39 16.93 -2.46
C GLY A 658 -1.15 16.28 -1.85
N TYR A 659 0.04 16.88 -2.00
CA TYR A 659 1.27 16.32 -1.46
C TYR A 659 1.47 16.71 0.00
N LYS A 660 0.79 16.01 0.91
CA LYS A 660 0.72 16.36 2.35
C LYS A 660 1.44 15.38 3.27
N ARG A 661 2.06 14.34 2.72
CA ARG A 661 2.64 13.19 3.42
C ARG A 661 3.43 12.33 2.44
N PRO A 662 4.27 11.40 2.92
CA PRO A 662 4.95 10.44 2.05
C PRO A 662 4.02 9.62 1.16
N LYS A 663 4.48 9.29 -0.06
CA LYS A 663 3.73 8.54 -1.07
C LYS A 663 3.55 7.06 -0.71
N TYR A 664 4.60 6.41 -0.24
CA TYR A 664 4.62 4.95 -0.03
C TYR A 664 4.70 4.63 1.46
N LEU A 665 3.62 4.79 2.22
CA LEU A 665 3.66 4.63 3.68
C LEU A 665 3.79 3.18 4.15
N GLN A 666 3.31 2.22 3.35
CA GLN A 666 3.43 0.79 3.66
C GLN A 666 4.79 0.26 3.19
N SER A 667 5.51 -0.41 4.10
CA SER A 667 6.77 -1.09 3.76
C SER A 667 6.52 -2.34 2.91
N VAL A 668 7.59 -2.86 2.31
CA VAL A 668 7.58 -4.19 1.68
C VAL A 668 7.24 -5.26 2.72
N LYS A 669 6.53 -6.31 2.27
CA LYS A 669 6.22 -7.50 3.08
C LYS A 669 7.40 -8.45 3.04
N ILE A 670 8.06 -8.66 4.18
CA ILE A 670 9.25 -9.49 4.29
C ILE A 670 8.86 -10.83 4.91
N SER A 671 9.22 -11.94 4.26
CA SER A 671 8.91 -13.30 4.74
C SER A 671 9.60 -13.60 6.08
N LEU A 672 8.92 -14.29 6.99
CA LEU A 672 9.47 -14.70 8.29
C LEU A 672 9.23 -16.20 8.51
N LEU A 673 10.32 -16.97 8.47
CA LEU A 673 10.31 -18.42 8.65
C LEU A 673 10.32 -18.80 10.15
N PRO A 674 9.85 -20.01 10.51
CA PRO A 674 10.01 -20.55 11.86
C PRO A 674 11.46 -20.44 12.38
N GLY A 675 11.65 -19.92 13.59
CA GLY A 675 12.96 -19.73 14.22
C GLY A 675 13.78 -18.54 13.69
N GLU A 676 13.34 -17.88 12.62
CA GLU A 676 14.04 -16.74 12.02
C GLU A 676 13.84 -15.46 12.85
N THR A 677 14.82 -14.55 12.78
CA THR A 677 14.72 -13.19 13.32
C THR A 677 14.95 -12.18 12.20
N LEU A 678 14.06 -11.18 12.09
CA LEU A 678 14.26 -10.02 11.22
C LEU A 678 14.63 -8.80 12.06
N LYS A 679 15.52 -7.96 11.53
CA LYS A 679 15.83 -6.62 12.05
C LYS A 679 15.38 -5.58 11.05
N LEU A 680 14.50 -4.66 11.47
CA LEU A 680 13.88 -3.70 10.57
C LEU A 680 13.97 -2.28 11.16
N THR A 681 14.34 -1.31 10.34
CA THR A 681 14.37 0.11 10.69
C THR A 681 13.58 0.91 9.66
N SER A 682 12.49 1.56 10.07
CA SER A 682 11.65 2.35 9.17
C SER A 682 11.87 3.85 9.40
N PRO A 683 12.14 4.68 8.37
CA PRO A 683 12.27 6.12 8.53
C PRO A 683 10.94 6.80 8.90
N TYR A 684 9.80 6.15 8.63
CA TYR A 684 8.47 6.69 8.91
C TYR A 684 7.86 6.17 10.20
N GLY A 685 8.26 4.96 10.61
CA GLY A 685 7.58 4.22 11.66
C GLY A 685 6.11 3.92 11.34
N GLY A 686 5.39 3.40 12.33
CA GLY A 686 3.96 3.09 12.22
C GLY A 686 3.56 1.74 12.82
N PRO A 687 2.25 1.41 12.82
CA PRO A 687 1.76 0.12 13.30
C PRO A 687 2.32 -1.05 12.49
N VAL A 688 2.84 -2.07 13.17
CA VAL A 688 3.39 -3.28 12.54
C VAL A 688 2.28 -4.29 12.25
N GLN A 689 2.31 -4.87 11.05
CA GLN A 689 1.33 -5.80 10.54
C GLN A 689 1.99 -7.15 10.20
N VAL A 690 1.23 -8.23 10.38
CA VAL A 690 1.66 -9.62 10.11
C VAL A 690 0.77 -10.20 9.02
N GLY A 691 1.34 -10.45 7.85
CA GLY A 691 0.65 -11.05 6.72
C GLY A 691 0.66 -12.58 6.80
N PHE A 692 -0.48 -13.20 6.48
CA PHE A 692 -0.61 -14.66 6.43
C PHE A 692 -1.08 -15.15 5.07
N SER A 693 -0.48 -16.26 4.63
CA SER A 693 -0.95 -17.09 3.53
C SER A 693 -0.67 -18.57 3.86
N GLY A 694 -1.07 -19.49 2.98
CA GLY A 694 -0.97 -20.93 3.27
C GLY A 694 -2.14 -21.42 4.11
N GLU A 695 -1.87 -22.28 5.09
CA GLU A 695 -2.89 -22.90 5.93
C GLU A 695 -3.41 -21.93 7.01
N ALA A 696 -4.73 -21.82 7.11
CA ALA A 696 -5.41 -20.98 8.09
C ALA A 696 -5.69 -21.75 9.40
N GLY A 697 -5.83 -21.03 10.51
CA GLY A 697 -6.18 -21.61 11.82
C GLY A 697 -4.98 -22.06 12.67
N LEU A 698 -3.75 -21.82 12.22
CA LEU A 698 -2.54 -22.24 12.94
C LEU A 698 -2.04 -21.12 13.87
N PRO A 699 -1.60 -21.42 15.11
CA PRO A 699 -1.02 -20.41 15.99
C PRO A 699 0.38 -20.01 15.50
N VAL A 700 0.65 -18.71 15.47
CA VAL A 700 1.96 -18.13 15.12
C VAL A 700 2.39 -17.24 16.28
N GLU A 701 3.56 -17.53 16.85
CA GLU A 701 4.08 -16.84 18.03
C GLU A 701 5.28 -15.98 17.64
N LEU A 702 5.20 -14.68 17.95
CA LEU A 702 6.17 -13.67 17.52
C LEU A 702 6.69 -12.90 18.72
N ALA A 703 8.01 -12.90 18.94
CA ALA A 703 8.66 -12.06 19.93
C ALA A 703 9.20 -10.79 19.28
N PHE A 704 8.66 -9.64 19.69
CA PHE A 704 9.12 -8.32 19.27
C PHE A 704 10.00 -7.69 20.33
N LYS A 705 11.06 -7.01 19.89
CA LYS A 705 11.95 -6.22 20.76
C LYS A 705 12.10 -4.80 20.26
N GLN A 706 12.34 -3.87 21.19
CA GLN A 706 12.58 -2.45 20.90
C GLN A 706 11.40 -1.76 20.17
N ILE A 707 10.16 -2.08 20.56
CA ILE A 707 8.94 -1.56 19.94
C ILE A 707 8.24 -0.47 20.77
N GLY A 708 7.46 0.37 20.10
CA GLY A 708 6.46 1.26 20.72
C GLY A 708 5.13 0.55 20.97
N ARG A 709 4.29 1.12 21.85
CA ARG A 709 3.00 0.57 22.29
C ARG A 709 1.87 1.58 22.04
N HIS A 710 1.40 1.68 20.80
CA HIS A 710 0.25 2.52 20.46
C HIS A 710 -1.06 1.96 21.05
N PRO A 711 -2.14 2.77 21.13
CA PRO A 711 -3.45 2.25 21.53
C PRO A 711 -3.89 1.12 20.59
N HIS A 712 -3.89 -0.09 21.12
CA HIS A 712 -4.31 -1.28 20.40
C HIS A 712 -5.18 -2.15 21.31
N TRP A 713 -6.34 -2.53 20.83
CA TRP A 713 -7.28 -3.41 21.53
C TRP A 713 -7.52 -4.68 20.72
N ARG A 714 -7.38 -5.87 21.35
CA ARG A 714 -7.72 -7.16 20.74
C ARG A 714 -8.65 -8.01 21.59
N SER A 715 -8.62 -7.82 22.91
CA SER A 715 -9.53 -8.48 23.84
C SER A 715 -9.88 -7.58 25.02
N SER A 716 -10.82 -8.01 25.85
CA SER A 716 -11.20 -7.30 27.07
C SER A 716 -10.04 -7.13 28.07
N GLU A 717 -8.96 -7.91 27.94
CA GLU A 717 -7.73 -7.73 28.71
C GLU A 717 -7.02 -6.40 28.37
N ASP A 718 -7.21 -5.87 27.15
CA ASP A 718 -6.62 -4.61 26.70
C ASP A 718 -7.47 -3.37 27.08
N ASN A 719 -8.65 -3.54 27.68
CA ASN A 719 -9.60 -2.45 27.96
C ASN A 719 -8.95 -1.25 28.67
N ILE A 720 -8.23 -1.52 29.77
CA ILE A 720 -7.61 -0.48 30.59
C ILE A 720 -6.44 0.17 29.85
N SER A 721 -5.55 -0.64 29.26
CA SER A 721 -4.37 -0.13 28.56
C SER A 721 -4.74 0.68 27.32
N PHE A 722 -5.76 0.26 26.57
CA PHE A 722 -6.25 0.98 25.41
C PHE A 722 -6.82 2.34 25.80
N ALA A 723 -7.72 2.39 26.80
CA ALA A 723 -8.31 3.63 27.26
C ALA A 723 -7.25 4.63 27.78
N GLN A 724 -6.27 4.14 28.55
CA GLN A 724 -5.16 4.96 29.03
C GLN A 724 -4.30 5.50 27.88
N ALA A 725 -3.97 4.66 26.89
CA ALA A 725 -3.18 5.10 25.74
C ALA A 725 -3.93 6.13 24.87
N MET A 726 -5.25 5.98 24.72
CA MET A 726 -6.12 6.94 24.02
C MET A 726 -6.18 8.31 24.73
N GLU A 727 -6.13 8.34 26.07
CA GLU A 727 -6.04 9.58 26.85
C GLU A 727 -4.65 10.23 26.79
N GLN A 728 -3.59 9.43 26.74
CA GLN A 728 -2.21 9.93 26.74
C GLN A 728 -1.77 10.53 25.39
N GLU A 729 -2.34 10.08 24.27
CA GLU A 729 -2.09 10.61 22.92
C GLU A 729 -0.60 10.60 22.51
N GLN A 730 0.14 9.64 23.05
CA GLN A 730 1.56 9.43 22.74
C GLN A 730 1.81 8.90 21.32
N PHE A 731 0.76 8.47 20.62
CA PHE A 731 0.79 7.95 19.25
C PHE A 731 -0.30 8.58 18.38
N ASP A 732 -0.08 8.65 17.08
CA ASP A 732 -1.03 9.23 16.12
C ASP A 732 -1.99 8.21 15.47
N TRP A 733 -1.77 6.93 15.77
CA TRP A 733 -2.56 5.81 15.24
C TRP A 733 -3.10 4.95 16.38
N ALA A 734 -4.30 4.41 16.18
CA ALA A 734 -4.97 3.50 17.09
C ALA A 734 -5.63 2.37 16.31
N GLU A 735 -5.66 1.17 16.91
CA GLU A 735 -6.21 -0.04 16.27
C GLU A 735 -7.19 -0.77 17.20
N VAL A 736 -8.31 -1.22 16.64
CA VAL A 736 -9.25 -2.14 17.29
C VAL A 736 -9.34 -3.37 16.40
N ALA A 737 -8.86 -4.50 16.89
CA ALA A 737 -8.66 -5.72 16.13
C ALA A 737 -9.54 -6.85 16.67
N THR A 738 -10.60 -7.18 15.94
CA THR A 738 -11.44 -8.36 16.23
C THR A 738 -10.90 -9.58 15.45
N PRO A 739 -11.36 -10.81 15.75
CA PRO A 739 -10.95 -12.01 14.99
C PRO A 739 -11.33 -12.00 13.50
N TYR A 740 -12.17 -11.05 13.05
CA TYR A 740 -12.78 -11.01 11.72
C TYR A 740 -12.59 -9.69 10.99
N PHE A 741 -12.44 -8.60 11.74
CA PHE A 741 -12.33 -7.25 11.20
C PHE A 741 -11.42 -6.36 12.05
N GLU A 742 -10.50 -5.63 11.42
CA GLU A 742 -9.60 -4.69 12.09
C GLU A 742 -9.77 -3.25 11.59
N VAL A 743 -9.85 -2.32 12.53
CA VAL A 743 -9.93 -0.87 12.29
C VAL A 743 -8.55 -0.28 12.50
N HIS A 744 -7.95 0.27 11.44
CA HIS A 744 -6.69 1.03 11.49
C HIS A 744 -7.02 2.52 11.35
N SER A 745 -6.90 3.29 12.43
CA SER A 745 -7.42 4.66 12.46
C SER A 745 -6.39 5.66 12.96
N THR A 746 -6.45 6.88 12.42
CA THR A 746 -5.80 7.99 13.09
C THR A 746 -6.42 8.19 14.47
N MET A 747 -5.62 8.64 15.44
CA MET A 747 -6.04 8.88 16.82
C MET A 747 -7.32 9.74 16.89
N SER A 748 -7.39 10.81 16.09
CA SER A 748 -8.54 11.72 16.06
C SER A 748 -9.83 11.04 15.56
N LYS A 749 -9.73 10.16 14.56
CA LYS A 749 -10.87 9.42 14.02
C LYS A 749 -11.31 8.29 14.94
N MET A 750 -10.38 7.62 15.63
CA MET A 750 -10.73 6.63 16.64
C MET A 750 -11.47 7.28 17.81
N LYS A 751 -11.05 8.47 18.26
CA LYS A 751 -11.79 9.24 19.29
C LYS A 751 -13.20 9.62 18.85
N SER A 752 -13.34 10.07 17.60
CA SER A 752 -14.66 10.36 17.01
C SER A 752 -15.53 9.10 16.95
N THR A 753 -14.96 7.96 16.58
CA THR A 753 -15.63 6.65 16.55
C THR A 753 -16.18 6.28 17.94
N LEU A 754 -15.36 6.43 18.98
CA LEU A 754 -15.72 6.11 20.38
C LEU A 754 -16.58 7.18 21.07
N SER A 755 -16.93 8.27 20.37
CA SER A 755 -17.85 9.28 20.89
C SER A 755 -19.33 8.90 20.71
N ASP A 756 -19.62 7.85 19.94
CA ASP A 756 -20.96 7.32 19.78
C ASP A 756 -21.44 6.67 21.08
N ALA A 757 -22.66 7.00 21.50
CA ALA A 757 -23.24 6.50 22.74
C ALA A 757 -23.43 4.97 22.76
N ASN A 758 -23.49 4.32 21.60
CA ASN A 758 -23.69 2.87 21.48
C ASN A 758 -22.40 2.06 21.68
N TRP A 759 -21.21 2.66 21.50
CA TRP A 759 -19.92 1.98 21.63
C TRP A 759 -18.82 2.90 22.18
N THR A 760 -19.03 3.37 23.40
CA THR A 760 -18.10 4.29 24.10
C THR A 760 -16.77 3.64 24.52
N THR A 761 -16.68 2.32 24.49
CA THR A 761 -15.47 1.54 24.80
C THR A 761 -15.04 0.69 23.62
N ALA A 762 -13.75 0.34 23.53
CA ALA A 762 -13.25 -0.53 22.47
C ALA A 762 -13.90 -1.92 22.48
N GLU A 763 -14.27 -2.46 23.65
CA GLU A 763 -14.99 -3.73 23.78
C GLU A 763 -16.42 -3.66 23.22
N ASN A 764 -17.15 -2.56 23.50
CA ASN A 764 -18.47 -2.36 22.91
C ASN A 764 -18.38 -2.12 21.40
N LEU A 765 -17.35 -1.40 20.94
CA LEU A 765 -17.06 -1.21 19.52
C LEU A 765 -16.76 -2.55 18.84
N ALA A 766 -15.92 -3.40 19.42
CA ALA A 766 -15.59 -4.73 18.92
C ALA A 766 -16.85 -5.62 18.82
N SER A 767 -17.70 -5.60 19.84
CA SER A 767 -18.97 -6.33 19.81
C SER A 767 -19.89 -5.85 18.68
N ALA A 768 -19.94 -4.54 18.44
CA ALA A 768 -20.71 -3.95 17.35
C ALA A 768 -20.10 -4.24 15.97
N ILE A 769 -18.78 -4.29 15.85
CA ILE A 769 -18.06 -4.73 14.64
C ILE A 769 -18.46 -6.17 14.31
N ASP A 770 -18.35 -7.08 15.28
CA ASP A 770 -18.66 -8.50 15.08
C ASP A 770 -20.11 -8.70 14.61
N ALA A 771 -21.08 -7.95 15.17
CA ALA A 771 -22.48 -8.08 14.80
C ALA A 771 -22.83 -7.39 13.46
N TYR A 772 -22.47 -6.11 13.29
CA TYR A 772 -23.03 -5.28 12.22
C TYR A 772 -22.11 -5.09 11.00
N ILE A 773 -20.83 -5.46 11.13
CA ILE A 773 -19.84 -5.40 10.04
C ILE A 773 -19.44 -6.81 9.61
N HIS A 774 -19.23 -7.75 10.54
CA HIS A 774 -18.92 -9.13 10.20
C HIS A 774 -20.18 -9.98 10.02
N ASP A 775 -20.98 -10.22 11.03
CA ASP A 775 -22.08 -11.21 10.97
C ASP A 775 -23.13 -10.87 9.89
N TYR A 776 -23.93 -9.83 10.10
CA TYR A 776 -25.11 -9.57 9.26
C TYR A 776 -24.84 -9.34 7.77
N PRO A 777 -23.80 -8.58 7.37
CA PRO A 777 -23.44 -8.48 5.95
C PRO A 777 -23.11 -9.83 5.31
N HIS A 778 -22.41 -10.72 6.03
CA HIS A 778 -22.02 -12.04 5.49
C HIS A 778 -23.17 -13.05 5.51
N VAL A 779 -24.08 -12.97 6.49
CA VAL A 779 -25.38 -13.68 6.45
C VAL A 779 -26.14 -13.32 5.18
N LEU A 780 -26.29 -12.02 4.89
CA LEU A 780 -26.98 -11.56 3.69
C LEU A 780 -26.23 -11.94 2.39
N ALA A 781 -24.91 -12.11 2.47
CA ALA A 781 -24.09 -12.63 1.38
C ALA A 781 -24.12 -14.17 1.26
N GLY A 782 -24.86 -14.87 2.11
CA GLY A 782 -25.04 -16.32 2.11
C GLY A 782 -23.77 -17.11 2.46
N PHE A 783 -22.90 -16.55 3.30
CA PHE A 783 -21.73 -17.27 3.83
C PHE A 783 -22.07 -17.97 5.15
N GLN A 784 -21.23 -18.93 5.51
CA GLN A 784 -21.12 -19.49 6.86
C GLN A 784 -19.69 -19.27 7.40
N GLY A 785 -19.42 -19.61 8.65
CA GLY A 785 -18.07 -19.54 9.22
C GLY A 785 -18.10 -19.01 10.65
N ASP A 786 -16.91 -18.83 11.21
CA ASP A 786 -16.74 -18.30 12.56
C ASP A 786 -17.37 -16.89 12.66
N GLY A 787 -18.17 -16.67 13.69
CA GLY A 787 -18.83 -15.38 13.94
C GLY A 787 -19.98 -15.03 12.97
N ILE A 788 -20.40 -15.95 12.10
CA ILE A 788 -21.54 -15.76 11.19
C ILE A 788 -22.73 -16.61 11.67
N THR A 789 -23.83 -15.94 11.96
CA THR A 789 -25.07 -16.55 12.47
C THR A 789 -25.69 -17.48 11.43
N GLN A 790 -25.97 -18.73 11.83
CA GLN A 790 -26.70 -19.68 10.98
C GLN A 790 -28.20 -19.41 11.06
N ILE A 791 -28.78 -18.96 9.95
CA ILE A 791 -30.22 -18.70 9.83
C ILE A 791 -30.91 -19.92 9.22
N PRO A 792 -31.83 -20.61 9.95
CA PRO A 792 -32.51 -21.82 9.45
C PRO A 792 -33.15 -21.65 8.08
N GLU A 793 -33.81 -20.51 7.85
CA GLU A 793 -34.44 -20.20 6.56
C GLU A 793 -33.48 -20.26 5.35
N ILE A 794 -32.21 -19.90 5.54
CA ILE A 794 -31.19 -19.91 4.49
C ILE A 794 -30.55 -21.30 4.41
N HIS A 795 -30.14 -21.85 5.56
CA HIS A 795 -29.38 -23.10 5.64
C HIS A 795 -30.22 -24.33 5.28
N ASP A 796 -31.46 -24.42 5.76
CA ASP A 796 -32.36 -25.53 5.45
C ASP A 796 -32.74 -25.53 3.96
N PHE A 797 -32.89 -24.35 3.36
CA PHE A 797 -33.13 -24.23 1.92
C PHE A 797 -31.94 -24.74 1.10
N ALA A 798 -30.72 -24.33 1.44
CA ALA A 798 -29.51 -24.81 0.77
C ALA A 798 -29.33 -26.33 0.97
N ALA A 799 -29.58 -26.84 2.18
CA ALA A 799 -29.51 -28.27 2.49
C ALA A 799 -30.54 -29.08 1.69
N GLN A 800 -31.79 -28.60 1.60
CA GLN A 800 -32.83 -29.23 0.78
C GLN A 800 -32.44 -29.32 -0.70
N LYS A 801 -31.73 -28.30 -1.20
CA LYS A 801 -31.19 -28.27 -2.56
C LYS A 801 -29.89 -29.03 -2.72
N GLY A 802 -29.25 -29.51 -1.65
CA GLY A 802 -27.91 -30.09 -1.72
C GLY A 802 -26.85 -29.09 -2.20
N TRP A 803 -27.03 -27.81 -1.91
CA TRP A 803 -26.13 -26.72 -2.28
C TRP A 803 -25.08 -26.47 -1.20
N THR A 804 -23.88 -26.05 -1.62
CA THR A 804 -22.78 -25.74 -0.71
C THR A 804 -22.82 -24.28 -0.29
N ILE A 805 -22.80 -24.04 1.02
CA ILE A 805 -22.60 -22.70 1.61
C ILE A 805 -21.10 -22.51 1.88
N ASP A 806 -20.52 -21.42 1.36
CA ASP A 806 -19.09 -21.18 1.48
C ASP A 806 -18.73 -20.65 2.85
N SER A 807 -17.58 -21.07 3.38
CA SER A 807 -17.05 -20.51 4.62
C SER A 807 -16.33 -19.19 4.36
N HIS A 808 -16.57 -18.18 5.18
CA HIS A 808 -15.77 -16.96 5.26
C HIS A 808 -14.76 -17.09 6.40
N ALA A 809 -13.47 -16.95 6.09
CA ALA A 809 -12.38 -17.14 7.06
C ALA A 809 -11.24 -16.12 6.90
N ILE A 810 -11.50 -14.99 6.22
CA ILE A 810 -10.53 -13.92 6.02
C ILE A 810 -10.78 -12.79 7.01
N VAL A 811 -9.73 -12.10 7.43
CA VAL A 811 -9.82 -10.86 8.18
C VAL A 811 -10.00 -9.71 7.19
N LYS A 812 -11.00 -8.86 7.45
CA LYS A 812 -11.25 -7.64 6.70
C LYS A 812 -10.71 -6.43 7.45
N HIS A 813 -10.34 -5.40 6.72
CA HIS A 813 -9.65 -4.26 7.28
C HIS A 813 -10.27 -2.96 6.79
N MET A 814 -10.16 -1.92 7.61
CA MET A 814 -10.42 -0.56 7.16
C MET A 814 -9.36 0.42 7.63
N ASN A 815 -9.01 1.36 6.76
CA ASN A 815 -8.18 2.50 7.08
C ASN A 815 -9.06 3.74 7.25
N ALA A 816 -9.24 4.19 8.49
CA ALA A 816 -9.88 5.46 8.80
C ALA A 816 -8.83 6.58 8.70
N ASP A 817 -8.57 7.05 7.47
CA ASP A 817 -7.59 8.10 7.12
C ASP A 817 -7.95 8.74 5.74
N GLN A 818 -7.00 9.22 4.94
CA GLN A 818 -7.22 9.71 3.59
C GLN A 818 -7.54 8.55 2.65
N PRO A 819 -8.67 8.59 1.90
CA PRO A 819 -9.08 7.47 1.05
C PRO A 819 -8.33 7.44 -0.28
N THR A 820 -8.07 6.21 -0.79
CA THR A 820 -7.49 5.99 -2.12
C THR A 820 -8.29 6.66 -3.24
N CYS A 821 -9.62 6.58 -3.19
CA CYS A 821 -10.53 7.17 -4.18
C CYS A 821 -11.74 7.78 -3.49
N GLY A 822 -12.40 8.76 -4.12
CA GLY A 822 -13.59 9.42 -3.58
C GLY A 822 -13.44 9.90 -2.13
N TYR A 823 -14.52 9.74 -1.36
CA TYR A 823 -14.52 9.90 0.10
C TYR A 823 -14.33 8.58 0.84
N GLY A 824 -14.60 7.46 0.17
CA GLY A 824 -14.34 6.09 0.60
C GLY A 824 -13.98 5.24 -0.62
N CYS A 825 -13.17 4.21 -0.40
CA CYS A 825 -12.65 3.39 -1.47
C CYS A 825 -12.56 1.92 -1.06
N SER A 826 -13.41 1.10 -1.66
CA SER A 826 -13.45 -0.35 -1.47
C SER A 826 -12.08 -1.03 -1.63
N GLY A 827 -11.91 -2.15 -0.93
CA GLY A 827 -10.68 -2.93 -0.88
C GLY A 827 -10.61 -3.76 0.40
N ASN A 828 -9.47 -4.41 0.61
CA ASN A 828 -9.11 -4.98 1.90
C ASN A 828 -7.64 -4.63 2.21
N PRO A 829 -7.37 -3.49 2.88
CA PRO A 829 -8.33 -2.60 3.53
C PRO A 829 -9.18 -1.78 2.56
N TYR A 830 -10.43 -1.47 2.96
CA TYR A 830 -11.11 -0.31 2.38
C TYR A 830 -10.62 0.96 3.08
N ASP A 831 -10.56 2.08 2.38
CA ASP A 831 -10.10 3.35 2.96
C ASP A 831 -11.26 4.33 3.09
N ALA A 832 -11.32 5.10 4.16
CA ALA A 832 -12.43 6.01 4.44
C ALA A 832 -11.97 7.34 5.04
N GLY A 833 -12.41 8.44 4.41
CA GLY A 833 -12.20 9.82 4.83
C GLY A 833 -12.88 10.21 6.15
N TRP A 834 -13.82 9.39 6.64
CA TRP A 834 -14.58 9.59 7.87
C TRP A 834 -14.04 8.78 9.07
N ALA A 835 -14.64 8.97 10.24
CA ALA A 835 -14.45 8.12 11.42
C ALA A 835 -15.33 6.87 11.31
N PHE A 836 -14.80 5.72 11.69
CA PHE A 836 -15.47 4.44 11.53
C PHE A 836 -16.79 4.37 12.31
N SER A 837 -17.80 3.68 11.75
CA SER A 837 -19.04 3.38 12.46
C SER A 837 -19.55 1.99 12.07
N PRO A 838 -19.77 1.06 13.03
CA PRO A 838 -20.30 -0.27 12.75
C PRO A 838 -21.66 -0.28 12.04
N THR A 839 -22.46 0.78 12.21
CA THR A 839 -23.74 0.97 11.51
C THR A 839 -23.68 2.10 10.48
N GLY A 840 -22.49 2.62 10.17
CA GLY A 840 -22.28 3.67 9.19
C GLY A 840 -22.70 3.21 7.79
N HIS A 841 -23.40 4.06 7.03
CA HIS A 841 -23.74 3.70 5.65
C HIS A 841 -22.48 3.47 4.81
N GLY A 842 -21.52 4.40 4.88
CA GLY A 842 -20.28 4.33 4.12
C GLY A 842 -19.48 3.07 4.42
N ASP A 843 -19.25 2.76 5.70
CA ASP A 843 -18.45 1.60 6.11
C ASP A 843 -19.02 0.27 5.59
N ILE A 844 -20.32 0.03 5.78
CA ILE A 844 -20.95 -1.21 5.29
C ILE A 844 -21.10 -1.18 3.76
N HIS A 845 -21.23 -0.01 3.13
CA HIS A 845 -21.28 0.12 1.67
C HIS A 845 -19.94 -0.29 1.03
N GLU A 846 -18.82 0.21 1.55
CA GLU A 846 -17.48 -0.13 1.06
C GLU A 846 -17.16 -1.61 1.30
N LEU A 847 -17.57 -2.16 2.46
CA LEU A 847 -17.54 -3.59 2.72
C LEU A 847 -18.38 -4.37 1.69
N GLY A 848 -19.56 -3.86 1.37
CA GLY A 848 -20.54 -4.45 0.46
C GLY A 848 -20.04 -4.60 -0.97
N HIS A 849 -19.13 -3.74 -1.43
CA HIS A 849 -18.45 -3.92 -2.71
C HIS A 849 -17.65 -5.23 -2.78
N GLY A 850 -17.12 -5.73 -1.66
CA GLY A 850 -16.48 -7.04 -1.57
C GLY A 850 -17.45 -8.23 -1.53
N LEU A 851 -18.75 -7.97 -1.33
CA LEU A 851 -19.80 -8.99 -1.20
C LEU A 851 -20.68 -9.07 -2.45
N GLU A 852 -20.93 -7.96 -3.13
CA GLU A 852 -21.84 -7.91 -4.28
C GLU A 852 -21.42 -8.79 -5.47
N LYS A 853 -22.41 -9.13 -6.31
CA LYS A 853 -22.20 -9.87 -7.56
C LYS A 853 -22.77 -9.09 -8.72
N GLY A 854 -22.01 -8.98 -9.80
CA GLY A 854 -22.44 -8.28 -11.01
C GLY A 854 -23.73 -8.83 -11.63
N ARG A 855 -24.02 -10.13 -11.43
CA ARG A 855 -25.25 -10.79 -11.88
C ARG A 855 -26.51 -10.31 -11.16
N PHE A 856 -26.39 -9.58 -10.05
CA PHE A 856 -27.54 -9.09 -9.27
C PHE A 856 -28.04 -7.73 -9.76
N ARG A 857 -27.57 -7.28 -10.92
CA ARG A 857 -28.03 -6.04 -11.55
C ARG A 857 -28.65 -6.35 -12.90
N PHE A 858 -29.88 -5.89 -13.08
CA PHE A 858 -30.50 -5.84 -14.39
C PHE A 858 -29.71 -4.89 -15.31
N SER A 859 -29.75 -5.17 -16.61
CA SER A 859 -29.02 -4.41 -17.61
C SER A 859 -29.41 -2.93 -17.57
N GLY A 860 -28.40 -2.05 -17.62
CA GLY A 860 -28.57 -0.60 -17.56
C GLY A 860 -28.65 -0.01 -16.14
N TRP A 861 -28.71 -0.83 -15.08
CA TRP A 861 -28.76 -0.33 -13.71
C TRP A 861 -27.39 0.15 -13.21
N GLU A 862 -27.39 1.26 -12.46
CA GLU A 862 -26.20 1.77 -11.79
C GLU A 862 -25.67 0.80 -10.72
N GLY A 863 -24.35 0.78 -10.51
CA GLY A 863 -23.70 -0.23 -9.67
C GLY A 863 -24.01 -0.20 -8.18
N HIS A 864 -24.22 0.98 -7.60
CA HIS A 864 -24.47 1.12 -6.16
C HIS A 864 -25.79 0.50 -5.68
N ALA A 865 -26.67 0.07 -6.59
CA ALA A 865 -27.92 -0.63 -6.23
C ALA A 865 -27.69 -1.96 -5.51
N SER A 866 -26.60 -2.69 -5.81
CA SER A 866 -26.35 -4.04 -5.29
C SER A 866 -25.52 -4.10 -4.00
N THR A 867 -24.88 -3.00 -3.58
CA THR A 867 -24.14 -2.91 -2.31
C THR A 867 -24.98 -2.43 -1.14
N ASN A 868 -25.91 -1.52 -1.39
CA ASN A 868 -26.72 -0.91 -0.34
C ASN A 868 -27.52 -1.88 0.55
N PRO A 869 -28.06 -3.02 0.05
CA PRO A 869 -28.79 -3.97 0.89
C PRO A 869 -28.02 -4.47 2.12
N TYR A 870 -26.70 -4.67 2.05
CA TYR A 870 -25.91 -5.11 3.20
C TYR A 870 -25.92 -4.07 4.34
N SER A 871 -25.87 -2.78 3.99
CA SER A 871 -25.99 -1.69 4.96
C SER A 871 -27.38 -1.62 5.56
N TYR A 872 -28.42 -1.77 4.75
CA TYR A 872 -29.80 -1.67 5.20
C TYR A 872 -30.22 -2.83 6.10
N TYR A 873 -29.82 -4.06 5.75
CA TYR A 873 -30.08 -5.24 6.57
C TYR A 873 -29.42 -5.10 7.94
N SER A 874 -28.13 -4.76 7.99
CA SER A 874 -27.41 -4.62 9.26
C SER A 874 -28.02 -3.54 10.17
N LYS A 875 -28.45 -2.41 9.59
CA LYS A 875 -29.18 -1.35 10.31
C LYS A 875 -30.57 -1.79 10.77
N THR A 876 -31.27 -2.58 9.97
CA THR A 876 -32.56 -3.17 10.35
C THR A 876 -32.38 -4.09 11.55
N GLN A 877 -31.31 -4.90 11.57
CA GLN A 877 -31.00 -5.77 12.71
C GLN A 877 -30.57 -4.97 13.94
N PHE A 878 -29.78 -3.91 13.78
CA PHE A 878 -29.47 -2.97 14.87
C PHE A 878 -30.73 -2.40 15.51
N PHE A 879 -31.68 -1.90 14.71
CA PHE A 879 -32.98 -1.41 15.21
C PHE A 879 -33.77 -2.52 15.94
N LYS A 880 -33.88 -3.71 15.34
CA LYS A 880 -34.57 -4.85 15.97
C LYS A 880 -33.99 -5.23 17.33
N GLN A 881 -32.68 -5.07 17.53
CA GLN A 881 -31.99 -5.43 18.76
C GLN A 881 -32.00 -4.33 19.83
N THR A 882 -31.90 -3.06 19.42
CA THR A 882 -31.66 -1.94 20.34
C THR A 882 -32.87 -1.01 20.49
N GLY A 883 -33.77 -1.00 19.50
CA GLY A 883 -34.85 -0.01 19.39
C GLY A 883 -34.40 1.35 18.83
N GLU A 884 -33.09 1.54 18.60
CA GLU A 884 -32.53 2.79 18.07
C GLU A 884 -32.84 2.95 16.58
N ALA A 885 -33.31 4.13 16.19
CA ALA A 885 -33.81 4.38 14.84
C ALA A 885 -32.75 4.11 13.76
N PRO A 886 -33.07 3.28 12.73
CA PRO A 886 -32.12 2.95 11.67
C PRO A 886 -31.93 4.13 10.71
N SER A 887 -30.67 4.56 10.56
CA SER A 887 -30.28 5.64 9.62
C SER A 887 -30.09 5.11 8.18
N CYS A 888 -31.17 4.65 7.55
CA CYS A 888 -31.16 4.22 6.15
C CYS A 888 -31.42 5.37 5.17
N GLN A 889 -30.93 5.23 3.93
CA GLN A 889 -31.17 6.22 2.88
C GLN A 889 -32.65 6.22 2.48
N LYS A 890 -33.19 7.40 2.16
CA LYS A 890 -34.56 7.53 1.64
C LYS A 890 -34.64 7.02 0.21
N LEU A 891 -35.62 6.18 -0.08
CA LEU A 891 -35.87 5.62 -1.40
C LEU A 891 -37.16 6.20 -2.02
N PRO A 892 -37.24 6.30 -3.36
CA PRO A 892 -38.29 7.04 -4.06
C PRO A 892 -39.57 6.19 -4.31
N PHE A 893 -40.06 5.47 -3.30
CA PHE A 893 -41.19 4.54 -3.45
C PHE A 893 -42.45 5.24 -3.99
N LYS A 894 -42.86 6.37 -3.42
CA LYS A 894 -44.05 7.12 -3.86
C LYS A 894 -44.03 7.45 -5.36
N SER A 895 -42.97 8.09 -5.84
CA SER A 895 -42.86 8.47 -7.25
C SER A 895 -42.80 7.25 -8.19
N MET A 896 -42.17 6.16 -7.75
CA MET A 896 -42.13 4.92 -8.53
C MET A 896 -43.52 4.28 -8.64
N TYR A 897 -44.30 4.27 -7.56
CA TYR A 897 -45.69 3.80 -7.57
C TYR A 897 -46.57 4.66 -8.49
N GLU A 898 -46.48 5.99 -8.38
CA GLU A 898 -47.25 6.91 -9.24
C GLU A 898 -46.92 6.72 -10.73
N THR A 899 -45.65 6.39 -11.04
CA THR A 899 -45.22 6.06 -12.41
C THR A 899 -45.85 4.75 -12.89
N LEU A 900 -45.85 3.71 -12.06
CA LEU A 900 -46.52 2.43 -12.34
C LEU A 900 -48.03 2.62 -12.58
N GLN A 901 -48.69 3.47 -11.79
CA GLN A 901 -50.11 3.76 -11.98
C GLN A 901 -50.38 4.52 -13.27
N THR A 902 -49.52 5.48 -13.61
CA THR A 902 -49.61 6.17 -14.90
C THR A 902 -49.45 5.20 -16.07
N ALA A 903 -48.55 4.22 -15.94
CA ALA A 903 -48.30 3.21 -16.96
C ALA A 903 -49.54 2.36 -17.28
N GLN A 904 -50.34 2.00 -16.27
CA GLN A 904 -51.56 1.20 -16.47
C GLN A 904 -52.60 1.90 -17.36
N ASN A 905 -52.57 3.24 -17.43
CA ASN A 905 -53.46 4.03 -18.27
C ASN A 905 -52.89 4.27 -19.69
N GLN A 906 -51.74 3.67 -20.03
CA GLN A 906 -51.15 3.76 -21.36
C GLN A 906 -51.54 2.56 -22.24
N PRO A 907 -51.56 2.71 -23.57
CA PRO A 907 -51.84 1.61 -24.49
C PRO A 907 -50.86 0.43 -24.36
N ASP A 908 -49.62 0.71 -23.96
CA ASP A 908 -48.57 -0.27 -23.68
C ASP A 908 -47.87 0.11 -22.36
N PRO A 909 -48.36 -0.40 -21.22
CA PRO A 909 -47.77 -0.13 -19.91
C PRO A 909 -46.30 -0.53 -19.81
N PHE A 910 -45.93 -1.64 -20.47
CA PHE A 910 -44.55 -2.15 -20.49
C PHE A 910 -43.61 -1.16 -21.19
N ALA A 911 -43.96 -0.72 -22.40
CA ALA A 911 -43.17 0.25 -23.15
C ALA A 911 -43.07 1.61 -22.44
N TYR A 912 -44.12 2.03 -21.74
CA TYR A 912 -44.09 3.24 -20.91
C TYR A 912 -43.09 3.10 -19.75
N MET A 913 -43.10 1.97 -19.04
CA MET A 913 -42.16 1.72 -17.94
C MET A 913 -40.71 1.61 -18.42
N GLN A 914 -40.47 1.09 -19.62
CA GLN A 914 -39.14 1.15 -20.25
C GLN A 914 -38.69 2.60 -20.49
N GLN A 915 -39.58 3.45 -20.99
CA GLN A 915 -39.28 4.88 -21.23
C GLN A 915 -39.07 5.67 -19.93
N ALA A 916 -39.73 5.26 -18.84
CA ALA A 916 -39.51 5.86 -17.52
C ALA A 916 -38.08 5.65 -17.00
N ASN A 917 -37.35 4.66 -17.53
CA ASN A 917 -35.91 4.45 -17.31
C ASN A 917 -35.51 4.46 -15.81
N LEU A 918 -36.19 3.64 -15.01
CA LEU A 918 -35.97 3.51 -13.56
C LEU A 918 -34.68 2.73 -13.22
N THR A 919 -33.53 3.23 -13.67
CA THR A 919 -32.24 2.50 -13.67
C THR A 919 -31.19 3.07 -12.71
N LYS A 920 -31.47 4.20 -12.06
CA LYS A 920 -30.60 4.80 -11.03
C LYS A 920 -30.44 3.88 -9.81
N TRP A 921 -29.37 4.07 -9.04
CA TRP A 921 -29.06 3.21 -7.89
C TRP A 921 -30.22 3.08 -6.88
N ASN A 922 -30.94 4.18 -6.63
CA ASN A 922 -32.04 4.23 -5.67
C ASN A 922 -33.33 3.59 -6.21
N HIS A 923 -33.54 3.60 -7.53
CA HIS A 923 -34.62 2.85 -8.17
C HIS A 923 -34.36 1.34 -8.09
N GLY A 924 -33.15 0.93 -8.46
CA GLY A 924 -32.80 -0.49 -8.51
C GLY A 924 -32.92 -1.17 -7.14
N VAL A 925 -32.37 -0.54 -6.09
CA VAL A 925 -32.48 -1.09 -4.73
C VAL A 925 -33.92 -1.07 -4.20
N ALA A 926 -34.73 -0.05 -4.56
CA ALA A 926 -36.14 0.01 -4.18
C ALA A 926 -36.95 -1.12 -4.84
N ILE A 927 -36.70 -1.43 -6.12
CA ILE A 927 -37.35 -2.56 -6.80
C ILE A 927 -36.96 -3.89 -6.15
N TYR A 928 -35.70 -4.07 -5.75
CA TYR A 928 -35.29 -5.24 -4.97
C TYR A 928 -36.05 -5.36 -3.65
N ILE A 929 -36.15 -4.27 -2.91
CA ILE A 929 -36.90 -4.26 -1.65
C ILE A 929 -38.38 -4.58 -1.89
N GLN A 930 -38.99 -4.10 -2.98
CA GLN A 930 -40.36 -4.49 -3.35
C GLN A 930 -40.49 -5.99 -3.65
N MET A 931 -39.50 -6.60 -4.34
CA MET A 931 -39.47 -8.05 -4.55
C MET A 931 -39.31 -8.84 -3.24
N MET A 932 -38.50 -8.33 -2.30
CA MET A 932 -38.32 -8.91 -0.96
C MET A 932 -39.61 -8.84 -0.14
N MET A 933 -40.29 -7.68 -0.16
CA MET A 933 -41.59 -7.48 0.48
C MET A 933 -42.64 -8.43 -0.12
N ALA A 934 -42.64 -8.62 -1.44
CA ALA A 934 -43.55 -9.55 -2.12
C ALA A 934 -43.35 -11.01 -1.68
N ALA A 935 -42.10 -11.47 -1.65
CA ALA A 935 -41.77 -12.82 -1.20
C ALA A 935 -42.15 -13.03 0.28
N GLN A 936 -41.95 -12.03 1.13
CA GLN A 936 -42.33 -12.08 2.54
C GLN A 936 -43.86 -12.12 2.72
N ALA A 937 -44.59 -11.22 2.05
CA ALA A 937 -46.04 -11.13 2.15
C ALA A 937 -46.76 -12.39 1.60
N GLN A 938 -46.18 -13.06 0.59
CA GLN A 938 -46.68 -14.34 0.09
C GLN A 938 -46.24 -15.55 0.93
N GLY A 939 -45.51 -15.34 2.02
CA GLY A 939 -45.11 -16.38 2.97
C GLY A 939 -44.07 -17.38 2.43
N VAL A 940 -43.42 -17.07 1.30
CA VAL A 940 -42.33 -17.91 0.76
C VAL A 940 -40.97 -17.57 1.38
N LEU A 941 -40.87 -16.39 2.00
CA LEU A 941 -39.80 -15.99 2.90
C LEU A 941 -40.37 -15.49 4.24
N GLN A 942 -39.70 -15.81 5.34
CA GLN A 942 -39.99 -15.32 6.69
C GLN A 942 -39.41 -13.93 6.88
N ASP A 943 -38.17 -13.70 6.39
CA ASP A 943 -37.58 -12.38 6.28
C ASP A 943 -37.17 -12.13 4.81
N GLY A 944 -37.80 -11.14 4.18
CA GLY A 944 -37.61 -10.83 2.76
C GLY A 944 -36.15 -10.53 2.40
N TRP A 945 -35.34 -10.05 3.35
CA TRP A 945 -33.91 -9.81 3.12
C TRP A 945 -33.17 -11.09 2.71
N HIS A 946 -33.59 -12.28 3.19
CA HIS A 946 -32.93 -13.55 2.91
C HIS A 946 -33.03 -14.01 1.45
N LEU A 947 -33.81 -13.32 0.62
CA LEU A 947 -33.77 -13.46 -0.84
C LEU A 947 -32.33 -13.35 -1.35
N LEU A 948 -31.59 -12.32 -0.93
CA LEU A 948 -30.21 -12.10 -1.38
C LEU A 948 -29.27 -13.22 -0.94
N ALA A 949 -29.41 -13.71 0.29
CA ALA A 949 -28.56 -14.79 0.80
C ALA A 949 -28.74 -16.07 -0.02
N ARG A 950 -29.99 -16.46 -0.32
CA ARG A 950 -30.26 -17.62 -1.18
C ARG A 950 -29.79 -17.40 -2.61
N LEU A 951 -29.93 -16.18 -3.15
CA LEU A 951 -29.47 -15.82 -4.49
C LEU A 951 -27.94 -15.90 -4.62
N HIS A 952 -27.19 -15.50 -3.58
CA HIS A 952 -25.74 -15.67 -3.48
C HIS A 952 -25.31 -17.14 -3.52
N ILE A 953 -26.00 -18.00 -2.78
CA ILE A 953 -25.71 -19.44 -2.78
C ILE A 953 -25.96 -20.02 -4.18
N LEU A 954 -27.08 -19.65 -4.82
CA LEU A 954 -27.39 -20.05 -6.20
C LEU A 954 -26.30 -19.57 -7.18
N GLU A 955 -25.82 -18.34 -7.06
CA GLU A 955 -24.78 -17.78 -7.94
C GLU A 955 -23.48 -18.58 -7.87
N ARG A 956 -23.06 -18.97 -6.67
CA ARG A 956 -21.87 -19.80 -6.46
C ARG A 956 -22.04 -21.20 -7.02
N GLU A 957 -23.17 -21.86 -6.76
CA GLU A 957 -23.48 -23.18 -7.31
C GLU A 957 -23.60 -23.16 -8.84
N PHE A 958 -24.18 -22.09 -9.40
CA PHE A 958 -24.23 -21.85 -10.83
C PHE A 958 -22.83 -21.76 -11.44
N ASN A 959 -21.91 -21.02 -10.81
CA ASN A 959 -20.53 -20.92 -11.28
C ASN A 959 -19.76 -22.25 -11.15
N ARG A 960 -20.07 -23.08 -10.13
CA ARG A 960 -19.52 -24.45 -10.03
C ARG A 960 -19.98 -25.32 -11.19
N ALA A 961 -21.27 -25.29 -11.50
CA ALA A 961 -21.85 -26.05 -12.60
C ALA A 961 -21.33 -25.60 -13.97
N LYS A 962 -21.11 -24.29 -14.16
CA LYS A 962 -20.64 -23.71 -15.43
C LYS A 962 -19.18 -24.03 -15.79
N LYS A 963 -18.41 -24.71 -14.92
CA LYS A 963 -16.99 -25.01 -15.20
C LYS A 963 -16.79 -25.93 -16.42
N ASN A 964 -17.70 -26.87 -16.65
CA ASN A 964 -17.68 -27.74 -17.81
C ASN A 964 -19.09 -28.28 -18.12
N GLU A 965 -19.27 -28.83 -19.32
CA GLU A 965 -20.57 -29.32 -19.80
C GLU A 965 -21.15 -30.44 -18.94
N SER A 966 -20.32 -31.38 -18.48
CA SER A 966 -20.78 -32.50 -17.65
C SER A 966 -21.35 -32.03 -16.31
N GLU A 967 -20.66 -31.11 -15.63
CA GLU A 967 -21.16 -30.51 -14.39
C GLU A 967 -22.43 -29.69 -14.62
N TRP A 968 -22.53 -28.99 -15.76
CA TRP A 968 -23.73 -28.25 -16.12
C TRP A 968 -24.93 -29.17 -16.30
N LEU A 969 -24.81 -30.21 -17.14
CA LEU A 969 -25.88 -31.15 -17.41
C LEU A 969 -26.34 -31.89 -16.15
N LEU A 970 -25.42 -32.19 -15.23
CA LEU A 970 -25.74 -32.83 -13.96
C LEU A 970 -26.55 -31.92 -13.02
N ARG A 971 -26.28 -30.61 -13.01
CA ARG A 971 -26.77 -29.69 -11.98
C ARG A 971 -27.86 -28.74 -12.43
N ARG A 972 -28.02 -28.46 -13.74
CA ARG A 972 -28.88 -27.39 -14.26
C ARG A 972 -30.32 -27.42 -13.76
N ASP A 973 -30.93 -28.61 -13.61
CA ASP A 973 -32.32 -28.76 -13.15
C ASP A 973 -32.46 -28.32 -11.69
N ASN A 974 -31.46 -28.64 -10.86
CA ASN A 974 -31.38 -28.25 -9.46
C ASN A 974 -30.94 -26.79 -9.27
N LEU A 975 -30.64 -26.06 -10.35
CA LEU A 975 -30.33 -24.64 -10.36
C LEU A 975 -31.44 -23.78 -10.99
N GLY A 976 -32.48 -24.41 -11.57
CA GLY A 976 -33.57 -23.71 -12.24
C GLY A 976 -33.36 -23.43 -13.73
N PHE A 977 -32.43 -24.13 -14.39
CA PHE A 977 -32.04 -23.88 -15.78
C PHE A 977 -32.15 -25.15 -16.67
N SER A 978 -33.16 -25.99 -16.45
CA SER A 978 -33.36 -27.27 -17.16
C SER A 978 -33.45 -27.14 -18.69
N GLN A 979 -33.98 -26.02 -19.19
CA GLN A 979 -34.13 -25.74 -20.62
C GLN A 979 -32.85 -25.24 -21.28
N TYR A 980 -31.81 -24.88 -20.51
CA TYR A 980 -30.59 -24.29 -21.03
C TYR A 980 -29.53 -25.35 -21.28
N SER A 981 -29.01 -25.39 -22.51
CA SER A 981 -27.79 -26.11 -22.85
C SER A 981 -26.55 -25.41 -22.27
N TYR A 982 -25.43 -26.12 -22.27
CA TYR A 982 -24.16 -25.55 -21.83
C TYR A 982 -23.67 -24.40 -22.74
N ASP A 983 -23.99 -24.46 -24.04
CA ASP A 983 -23.66 -23.37 -24.96
C ASP A 983 -24.50 -22.13 -24.71
N GLU A 984 -25.80 -22.27 -24.49
CA GLU A 984 -26.69 -21.15 -24.20
C GLU A 984 -26.38 -20.46 -22.87
N ILE A 985 -25.99 -21.21 -21.83
CA ILE A 985 -25.69 -20.63 -20.52
C ILE A 985 -24.36 -19.83 -20.49
N LYS A 986 -23.48 -20.07 -21.47
CA LYS A 986 -22.28 -19.25 -21.62
C LYS A 986 -22.61 -17.81 -21.96
N SER A 987 -23.68 -17.57 -22.72
CA SER A 987 -24.11 -16.26 -23.23
C SER A 987 -25.43 -15.73 -22.64
N ILE A 988 -25.97 -16.36 -21.59
CA ILE A 988 -27.19 -15.90 -20.93
C ILE A 988 -27.07 -14.43 -20.48
N SER A 989 -28.11 -13.64 -20.74
CA SER A 989 -28.17 -12.25 -20.32
C SER A 989 -28.30 -12.14 -18.79
N ASN A 990 -27.84 -11.03 -18.20
CA ASN A 990 -28.03 -10.79 -16.77
C ASN A 990 -29.53 -10.75 -16.40
N ASN A 991 -30.37 -10.15 -17.24
CA ASN A 991 -31.80 -10.07 -16.99
C ASN A 991 -32.45 -11.45 -16.88
N ASP A 992 -32.16 -12.33 -17.84
CA ASP A 992 -32.72 -13.68 -17.87
C ASP A 992 -32.21 -14.51 -16.68
N TRP A 993 -30.91 -14.46 -16.43
CA TRP A 993 -30.30 -15.18 -15.30
C TRP A 993 -30.92 -14.74 -13.97
N LEU A 994 -31.09 -13.43 -13.78
CA LEU A 994 -31.59 -12.87 -12.54
C LEU A 994 -33.09 -13.12 -12.35
N ALA A 995 -33.89 -13.02 -13.43
CA ALA A 995 -35.31 -13.35 -13.39
C ALA A 995 -35.55 -14.82 -13.00
N ILE A 996 -34.82 -15.74 -13.63
CA ILE A 996 -34.87 -17.17 -13.29
C ILE A 996 -34.35 -17.39 -11.86
N GLY A 997 -33.21 -16.79 -11.52
CA GLY A 997 -32.56 -16.98 -10.23
C GLY A 997 -33.41 -16.51 -9.05
N ILE A 998 -33.93 -15.28 -9.08
CA ILE A 998 -34.83 -14.74 -8.05
C ILE A 998 -36.08 -15.62 -7.94
N SER A 999 -36.66 -16.02 -9.07
CA SER A 999 -37.85 -16.87 -9.07
C SER A 999 -37.57 -18.24 -8.44
N TYR A 1000 -36.41 -18.81 -8.72
CA TYR A 1000 -36.02 -20.11 -8.19
C TYR A 1000 -35.73 -20.13 -6.69
N VAL A 1001 -35.08 -19.08 -6.16
CA VAL A 1001 -34.73 -19.02 -4.73
C VAL A 1001 -35.87 -18.59 -3.83
N THR A 1002 -36.87 -17.91 -4.39
CA THR A 1002 -38.11 -17.52 -3.70
C THR A 1002 -39.24 -18.52 -3.91
N ARG A 1003 -39.18 -19.37 -4.96
CA ARG A 1003 -40.29 -20.23 -5.39
C ARG A 1003 -41.53 -19.44 -5.84
N LEU A 1004 -41.33 -18.23 -6.36
CA LEU A 1004 -42.37 -17.43 -7.01
C LEU A 1004 -41.95 -17.15 -8.45
N ASP A 1005 -42.88 -17.11 -9.39
CA ASP A 1005 -42.61 -16.65 -10.75
C ASP A 1005 -42.68 -15.12 -10.81
N TYR A 1006 -41.54 -14.47 -11.04
CA TYR A 1006 -41.42 -13.02 -11.17
C TYR A 1006 -41.56 -12.51 -12.62
N GLY A 1007 -41.89 -13.36 -13.60
CA GLY A 1007 -41.95 -12.97 -15.00
C GLY A 1007 -42.86 -11.75 -15.25
N ASP A 1008 -44.11 -11.81 -14.81
CA ASP A 1008 -45.06 -10.71 -14.96
C ASP A 1008 -44.77 -9.55 -14.02
N TYR A 1009 -44.21 -9.84 -12.84
CA TYR A 1009 -43.77 -8.82 -11.90
C TYR A 1009 -42.67 -7.93 -12.48
N LEU A 1010 -41.67 -8.53 -13.13
CA LEU A 1010 -40.60 -7.80 -13.81
C LEU A 1010 -41.12 -7.07 -15.06
N ASN A 1011 -42.11 -7.64 -15.75
CA ASN A 1011 -42.78 -6.98 -16.86
C ASN A 1011 -43.51 -5.70 -16.40
N MET A 1012 -44.19 -5.72 -15.26
CA MET A 1012 -44.79 -4.52 -14.66
C MET A 1012 -43.74 -3.41 -14.45
N TRP A 1013 -42.49 -3.75 -14.14
CA TRP A 1013 -41.38 -2.80 -13.99
C TRP A 1013 -40.70 -2.39 -15.31
N GLY A 1014 -41.19 -2.83 -16.46
CA GLY A 1014 -40.57 -2.57 -17.77
C GLY A 1014 -39.28 -3.37 -18.00
N ILE A 1015 -39.02 -4.41 -17.22
CA ILE A 1015 -37.79 -5.21 -17.33
C ILE A 1015 -38.04 -6.37 -18.30
N SER A 1016 -37.32 -6.37 -19.42
CA SER A 1016 -37.41 -7.44 -20.43
C SER A 1016 -36.79 -8.73 -19.92
N VAL A 1017 -37.53 -9.83 -20.10
CA VAL A 1017 -37.11 -11.23 -19.92
C VAL A 1017 -37.37 -11.93 -21.24
N SER A 1018 -36.38 -12.68 -21.76
CA SER A 1018 -36.49 -13.34 -23.06
C SER A 1018 -37.56 -14.43 -23.07
N GLU A 1019 -38.06 -14.77 -24.25
CA GLU A 1019 -39.03 -15.87 -24.42
C GLU A 1019 -38.47 -17.20 -23.87
N LYS A 1020 -37.17 -17.46 -24.07
CA LYS A 1020 -36.52 -18.66 -23.53
C LYS A 1020 -36.57 -18.68 -22.00
N ALA A 1021 -36.33 -17.55 -21.35
CA ALA A 1021 -36.43 -17.44 -19.90
C ALA A 1021 -37.89 -17.52 -19.42
N ARG A 1022 -38.85 -16.97 -20.16
CA ARG A 1022 -40.29 -17.13 -19.87
C ARG A 1022 -40.73 -18.59 -19.91
N LEU A 1023 -40.27 -19.36 -20.90
CA LEU A 1023 -40.52 -20.80 -20.98
C LEU A 1023 -39.89 -21.57 -19.81
N GLN A 1024 -38.68 -21.17 -19.39
CA GLN A 1024 -38.02 -21.74 -18.21
C GLN A 1024 -38.79 -21.46 -16.93
N LEU A 1025 -39.28 -20.23 -16.73
CA LEU A 1025 -40.09 -19.83 -15.58
C LEU A 1025 -41.39 -20.62 -15.52
N ALA A 1026 -42.09 -20.75 -16.65
CA ALA A 1026 -43.35 -21.51 -16.73
C ALA A 1026 -43.17 -23.00 -16.39
N GLU A 1027 -42.02 -23.61 -16.72
CA GLU A 1027 -41.74 -25.01 -16.38
C GLU A 1027 -41.62 -25.25 -14.86
N HIS A 1028 -41.23 -24.23 -14.09
CA HIS A 1028 -41.09 -24.39 -12.65
C HIS A 1028 -42.42 -24.61 -11.92
N ASP A 1029 -43.54 -24.23 -12.52
CA ASP A 1029 -44.90 -24.32 -11.94
C ASP A 1029 -44.99 -23.64 -10.56
N PHE A 1030 -44.32 -22.49 -10.42
CA PHE A 1030 -44.37 -21.68 -9.20
C PHE A 1030 -45.59 -20.77 -9.21
N ALA A 1031 -46.05 -20.40 -8.00
CA ALA A 1031 -47.08 -19.38 -7.86
C ALA A 1031 -46.55 -18.03 -8.39
N GLN A 1032 -47.41 -17.27 -9.06
CA GLN A 1032 -47.02 -15.94 -9.56
C GLN A 1032 -46.74 -14.99 -8.40
N ALA A 1033 -45.70 -14.16 -8.54
CA ALA A 1033 -45.50 -13.02 -7.67
C ALA A 1033 -46.67 -12.04 -7.85
N MET A 1034 -47.33 -11.66 -6.76
CA MET A 1034 -48.50 -10.78 -6.83
C MET A 1034 -48.11 -9.42 -7.40
N LEU A 1035 -48.87 -8.94 -8.39
CA LEU A 1035 -48.70 -7.62 -9.02
C LEU A 1035 -49.23 -6.52 -8.10
N GLN A 1036 -48.55 -6.36 -6.97
CA GLN A 1036 -48.89 -5.46 -5.89
C GLN A 1036 -47.70 -4.57 -5.55
N TYR A 1037 -47.99 -3.42 -4.96
CA TYR A 1037 -46.99 -2.47 -4.48
C TYR A 1037 -47.03 -2.39 -2.96
N TYR A 1038 -45.87 -2.36 -2.32
CA TYR A 1038 -45.73 -2.30 -0.87
C TYR A 1038 -45.36 -0.87 -0.46
N GLN A 1039 -46.27 -0.20 0.23
CA GLN A 1039 -46.15 1.21 0.58
C GLN A 1039 -45.12 1.43 1.70
N ALA A 1040 -43.99 2.04 1.37
CA ALA A 1040 -42.98 2.48 2.33
C ALA A 1040 -42.64 3.96 2.09
N ASP A 1041 -42.69 4.80 3.13
CA ASP A 1041 -42.32 6.20 3.01
C ASP A 1041 -40.83 6.39 3.28
N GLY A 1042 -40.09 6.90 2.29
CA GLY A 1042 -38.67 7.25 2.46
C GLY A 1042 -37.79 6.08 2.93
N ASN A 1043 -37.46 6.05 4.23
CA ASN A 1043 -36.59 5.05 4.86
C ASN A 1043 -37.34 4.02 5.73
N ASP A 1044 -38.67 3.99 5.69
CA ASP A 1044 -39.51 3.12 6.53
C ASP A 1044 -39.27 1.62 6.36
N TYR A 1045 -38.74 1.21 5.20
CA TYR A 1045 -38.37 -0.19 4.92
C TYR A 1045 -37.30 -0.73 5.90
N CYS A 1046 -36.50 0.14 6.51
CA CYS A 1046 -35.50 -0.28 7.49
C CYS A 1046 -36.05 -0.57 8.89
N TYR A 1047 -37.30 -0.20 9.18
CA TYR A 1047 -37.99 -0.64 10.40
C TYR A 1047 -38.63 -2.02 10.24
N GLY A 1048 -38.63 -2.57 9.03
CA GLY A 1048 -39.23 -3.86 8.68
C GLY A 1048 -39.83 -3.86 7.28
N LEU A 1049 -39.97 -5.04 6.69
CA LEU A 1049 -40.48 -5.23 5.33
C LEU A 1049 -42.01 -5.48 5.27
N ASP A 1050 -42.67 -5.68 6.41
CA ASP A 1050 -44.14 -5.73 6.45
C ASP A 1050 -44.69 -4.32 6.21
N LYS A 1051 -45.37 -4.14 5.07
CA LYS A 1051 -45.88 -2.85 4.62
C LYS A 1051 -47.31 -2.95 4.10
N PRO A 1052 -48.11 -1.87 4.20
CA PRO A 1052 -49.41 -1.80 3.56
C PRO A 1052 -49.31 -2.07 2.06
N VAL A 1053 -50.30 -2.77 1.52
CA VAL A 1053 -50.32 -3.17 0.11
C VAL A 1053 -51.24 -2.25 -0.68
N LEU A 1054 -50.77 -1.79 -1.83
CA LEU A 1054 -51.51 -1.00 -2.80
C LEU A 1054 -51.62 -1.78 -4.13
N PRO A 1055 -52.82 -1.88 -4.74
CA PRO A 1055 -52.95 -2.41 -6.09
C PRO A 1055 -52.31 -1.48 -7.13
N VAL A 1056 -51.81 -2.07 -8.21
CA VAL A 1056 -51.34 -1.38 -9.42
C VAL A 1056 -52.40 -1.55 -10.51
N ASN A 1057 -53.45 -0.74 -10.46
CA ASN A 1057 -54.66 -0.84 -11.29
C ASN A 1057 -54.94 0.42 -12.15
N GLY A 1058 -54.08 1.43 -12.09
CA GLY A 1058 -54.22 2.69 -12.84
C GLY A 1058 -55.04 3.78 -12.14
N THR A 1059 -55.78 3.45 -11.08
CA THR A 1059 -56.67 4.40 -10.39
C THR A 1059 -56.30 4.60 -8.92
N MET A 1060 -55.80 3.57 -8.23
CA MET A 1060 -55.41 3.64 -6.83
C MET A 1060 -54.29 4.65 -6.59
N ARG A 1061 -54.47 5.52 -5.60
CA ARG A 1061 -53.52 6.58 -5.24
C ARG A 1061 -52.61 6.14 -4.09
N TRP A 1062 -51.48 6.83 -3.93
CA TRP A 1062 -50.53 6.58 -2.83
C TRP A 1062 -51.18 6.69 -1.45
N SER A 1063 -52.20 7.54 -1.31
CA SER A 1063 -53.01 7.67 -0.09
C SER A 1063 -53.78 6.40 0.31
N GLY A 1064 -53.77 5.35 -0.51
CA GLY A 1064 -54.55 4.13 -0.32
C GLY A 1064 -56.01 4.27 -0.77
N ILE A 1065 -56.30 5.27 -1.60
CA ILE A 1065 -57.66 5.60 -2.02
C ILE A 1065 -57.81 5.42 -3.53
N ASP A 1066 -58.89 4.77 -3.95
CA ASP A 1066 -59.23 4.50 -5.35
C ASP A 1066 -60.52 5.24 -5.73
N PRO A 1067 -60.47 6.23 -6.64
CA PRO A 1067 -61.66 6.95 -7.10
C PRO A 1067 -62.58 6.13 -8.04
N GLY A 1068 -62.18 4.93 -8.46
CA GLY A 1068 -62.93 4.08 -9.40
C GLY A 1068 -62.84 4.53 -10.87
N GLU A 1069 -63.65 3.94 -11.76
CA GLU A 1069 -63.66 4.19 -13.23
C GLU A 1069 -64.27 5.54 -13.68
N GLY A 1070 -64.31 6.55 -12.81
CA GLY A 1070 -64.87 7.87 -13.15
C GLY A 1070 -63.95 8.68 -14.08
N THR A 1071 -64.53 9.60 -14.86
CA THR A 1071 -63.76 10.63 -15.59
C THR A 1071 -63.59 11.86 -14.71
N ASP A 1072 -62.38 12.41 -14.60
CA ASP A 1072 -62.17 13.71 -13.95
C ASP A 1072 -62.77 14.83 -14.81
N VAL A 1073 -63.95 15.30 -14.42
CA VAL A 1073 -64.71 16.35 -15.10
C VAL A 1073 -64.28 17.75 -14.69
N ALA A 1074 -63.42 17.90 -13.67
CA ALA A 1074 -62.84 19.18 -13.28
C ALA A 1074 -61.59 19.54 -14.11
N PHE A 1075 -60.91 18.55 -14.71
CA PHE A 1075 -59.68 18.76 -15.46
C PHE A 1075 -59.83 19.83 -16.55
N GLY A 1076 -58.97 20.86 -16.49
CA GLY A 1076 -58.92 21.96 -17.46
C GLY A 1076 -60.12 22.92 -17.44
N LYS A 1077 -61.01 22.82 -16.45
CA LYS A 1077 -62.20 23.66 -16.35
C LYS A 1077 -61.90 25.10 -15.90
N PRO A 1078 -62.78 26.08 -16.18
CA PRO A 1078 -62.61 27.44 -15.70
C PRO A 1078 -62.56 27.50 -14.16
N VAL A 1079 -61.53 28.15 -13.63
CA VAL A 1079 -61.36 28.38 -12.18
C VAL A 1079 -61.30 29.88 -11.90
N THR A 1080 -62.09 30.33 -10.94
CA THR A 1080 -62.06 31.72 -10.43
C THR A 1080 -61.59 31.71 -8.98
N ILE A 1081 -60.74 32.67 -8.62
CA ILE A 1081 -60.23 32.83 -7.24
C ILE A 1081 -60.49 34.24 -6.73
N SER A 1082 -60.71 34.39 -5.43
CA SER A 1082 -60.98 35.66 -4.74
C SER A 1082 -59.87 36.69 -4.88
N SER A 1083 -58.62 36.24 -4.84
CA SER A 1083 -57.43 37.08 -4.96
C SER A 1083 -56.24 36.27 -5.45
N TYR A 1084 -55.21 36.96 -5.95
CA TYR A 1084 -53.94 36.35 -6.35
C TYR A 1084 -52.80 36.87 -5.47
N TYR A 1085 -52.03 35.95 -4.89
CA TYR A 1085 -50.73 36.31 -4.31
C TYR A 1085 -49.72 36.66 -5.41
N ASP A 1086 -49.67 35.83 -6.45
CA ASP A 1086 -48.90 36.08 -7.68
C ASP A 1086 -49.51 35.26 -8.83
N GLU A 1087 -50.35 35.91 -9.65
CA GLU A 1087 -51.07 35.26 -10.75
C GLU A 1087 -50.13 34.67 -11.81
N SER A 1088 -48.94 35.26 -11.99
CA SER A 1088 -47.98 34.79 -13.00
C SER A 1088 -47.31 33.47 -12.62
N ARG A 1089 -47.19 33.19 -11.31
CA ARG A 1089 -46.55 31.99 -10.78
C ARG A 1089 -47.53 30.95 -10.27
N PHE A 1090 -48.67 31.36 -9.73
CA PHE A 1090 -49.65 30.49 -9.08
C PHE A 1090 -51.09 30.78 -9.56
N PRO A 1091 -51.37 30.75 -10.88
CA PRO A 1091 -52.68 31.03 -11.44
C PRO A 1091 -53.75 30.05 -10.94
N ALA A 1092 -55.02 30.45 -11.03
CA ALA A 1092 -56.15 29.65 -10.58
C ALA A 1092 -56.28 28.32 -11.35
N SER A 1093 -55.84 28.29 -12.60
CA SER A 1093 -55.83 27.09 -13.45
C SER A 1093 -54.99 25.95 -12.89
N HIS A 1094 -54.00 26.21 -12.02
CA HIS A 1094 -53.24 25.15 -11.36
C HIS A 1094 -54.11 24.29 -10.43
N ALA A 1095 -55.28 24.78 -10.00
CA ALA A 1095 -56.18 23.96 -9.20
C ALA A 1095 -56.78 22.77 -9.98
N VAL A 1096 -56.74 22.76 -11.31
CA VAL A 1096 -57.39 21.72 -12.14
C VAL A 1096 -56.52 21.27 -13.32
N ASP A 1097 -55.21 21.43 -13.23
CA ASP A 1097 -54.26 21.08 -14.30
C ASP A 1097 -53.75 19.62 -14.23
N GLY A 1098 -54.18 18.88 -13.21
CA GLY A 1098 -53.78 17.49 -12.93
C GLY A 1098 -52.33 17.31 -12.48
N LYS A 1099 -51.61 18.38 -12.09
CA LYS A 1099 -50.19 18.30 -11.70
C LYS A 1099 -49.99 18.56 -10.21
N SER A 1100 -49.57 17.55 -9.47
CA SER A 1100 -49.22 17.68 -8.04
C SER A 1100 -47.96 18.53 -7.74
N SER A 1101 -47.23 18.94 -8.79
CA SER A 1101 -46.02 19.79 -8.69
C SER A 1101 -46.32 21.29 -8.83
N THR A 1102 -47.52 21.67 -9.23
CA THR A 1102 -48.00 23.06 -9.28
C THR A 1102 -48.94 23.32 -8.10
N PHE A 1103 -49.24 24.60 -7.85
CA PHE A 1103 -50.27 24.99 -6.90
C PHE A 1103 -50.84 26.36 -7.26
N VAL A 1104 -52.08 26.60 -6.82
CA VAL A 1104 -52.73 27.92 -6.83
C VAL A 1104 -52.46 28.64 -5.51
N HIS A 1105 -52.40 29.97 -5.49
CA HIS A 1105 -52.15 30.71 -4.25
C HIS A 1105 -52.91 32.05 -4.19
N SER A 1106 -53.88 32.17 -3.28
CA SER A 1106 -54.54 33.44 -2.97
C SER A 1106 -53.69 34.33 -2.06
N GLN A 1107 -54.05 35.60 -1.89
CA GLN A 1107 -53.53 36.37 -0.76
C GLN A 1107 -54.06 35.82 0.57
N ARG A 1108 -53.53 36.32 1.69
CA ARG A 1108 -54.17 36.10 2.99
C ARG A 1108 -55.31 37.09 3.14
N GLY A 1109 -56.52 36.61 3.36
CA GLY A 1109 -57.67 37.48 3.55
C GLY A 1109 -58.65 36.96 4.58
N SER A 1110 -59.62 37.80 4.93
CA SER A 1110 -60.68 37.46 5.86
C SER A 1110 -61.68 36.45 5.28
N SER A 1111 -61.80 36.37 3.96
CA SER A 1111 -62.68 35.44 3.24
C SER A 1111 -62.11 35.15 1.84
N GLU A 1112 -61.19 34.19 1.74
CA GLU A 1112 -60.64 33.74 0.46
C GLU A 1112 -61.42 32.55 -0.06
N TRP A 1113 -61.59 32.45 -1.38
CA TRP A 1113 -62.30 31.36 -2.01
C TRP A 1113 -61.77 31.05 -3.41
N LEU A 1114 -62.00 29.81 -3.84
CA LEU A 1114 -61.72 29.34 -5.19
C LEU A 1114 -62.91 28.53 -5.68
N GLU A 1115 -63.35 28.76 -6.91
CA GLU A 1115 -64.53 28.10 -7.50
C GLU A 1115 -64.17 27.55 -8.89
N VAL A 1116 -64.43 26.27 -9.10
CA VAL A 1116 -64.34 25.58 -10.40
C VAL A 1116 -65.74 25.51 -11.00
N ASP A 1117 -65.93 26.00 -12.23
CA ASP A 1117 -67.17 25.81 -13.01
C ASP A 1117 -66.99 24.59 -13.92
N LEU A 1118 -67.71 23.50 -13.67
CA LEU A 1118 -67.67 22.28 -14.48
C LEU A 1118 -68.28 22.48 -15.89
N GLU A 1119 -68.88 23.65 -16.15
CA GLU A 1119 -69.55 24.08 -17.39
C GLU A 1119 -70.85 23.31 -17.72
N ALA A 1120 -71.04 22.14 -17.11
CA ALA A 1120 -72.26 21.35 -17.12
C ALA A 1120 -72.62 20.92 -15.70
N SER A 1121 -73.92 20.78 -15.43
CA SER A 1121 -74.36 20.12 -14.20
C SER A 1121 -74.20 18.61 -14.38
N LEU A 1122 -73.37 17.98 -13.55
CA LEU A 1122 -72.95 16.57 -13.68
C LEU A 1122 -73.15 15.82 -12.36
N PRO A 1123 -73.43 14.51 -12.38
CA PRO A 1123 -73.40 13.69 -11.17
C PRO A 1123 -71.93 13.49 -10.75
N ILE A 1124 -71.59 13.79 -9.50
CA ILE A 1124 -70.22 13.63 -8.99
C ILE A 1124 -70.17 12.42 -8.07
N SER A 1125 -69.35 11.45 -8.41
CA SER A 1125 -69.14 10.22 -7.63
C SER A 1125 -68.00 10.35 -6.61
N ALA A 1126 -67.00 11.20 -6.90
CA ALA A 1126 -65.93 11.49 -5.96
C ALA A 1126 -65.30 12.86 -6.21
N ILE A 1127 -64.74 13.47 -5.17
CA ILE A 1127 -63.91 14.67 -5.25
C ILE A 1127 -62.63 14.43 -4.49
N ILE A 1128 -61.51 14.75 -5.11
CA ILE A 1128 -60.20 14.69 -4.50
C ILE A 1128 -59.62 16.08 -4.42
N LEU A 1129 -59.18 16.45 -3.22
CA LEU A 1129 -58.49 17.70 -2.95
C LEU A 1129 -57.05 17.40 -2.54
N THR A 1130 -56.09 17.92 -3.29
CA THR A 1130 -54.66 17.67 -3.06
C THR A 1130 -54.02 18.89 -2.40
N ASN A 1131 -53.39 18.68 -1.25
CA ASN A 1131 -52.59 19.68 -0.56
C ASN A 1131 -51.23 19.87 -1.26
N ARG A 1132 -50.53 20.93 -0.91
CA ARG A 1132 -49.18 21.21 -1.43
C ARG A 1132 -48.17 20.14 -1.01
N SER A 1133 -47.32 19.77 -1.95
CA SER A 1133 -46.26 18.77 -1.76
C SER A 1133 -44.95 19.35 -1.20
N ASP A 1134 -44.72 20.66 -1.31
CA ASP A 1134 -43.44 21.30 -0.97
C ASP A 1134 -43.35 21.76 0.49
N CYS A 1135 -44.29 22.58 0.95
CA CYS A 1135 -44.36 23.13 2.30
C CYS A 1135 -45.75 23.76 2.57
N CYS A 1136 -45.97 24.20 3.81
CA CYS A 1136 -47.15 24.97 4.22
C CYS A 1136 -48.49 24.23 4.17
N GLN A 1137 -48.47 22.90 4.29
CA GLN A 1137 -49.65 22.03 4.33
C GLN A 1137 -50.62 22.44 5.44
N SER A 1138 -50.13 23.00 6.54
CA SER A 1138 -50.95 23.45 7.66
C SER A 1138 -51.93 24.58 7.32
N ARG A 1139 -51.79 25.23 6.16
CA ARG A 1139 -52.68 26.32 5.73
C ARG A 1139 -54.04 25.84 5.21
N THR A 1140 -54.22 24.54 5.01
CA THR A 1140 -55.53 23.95 4.69
C THR A 1140 -56.43 23.81 5.91
N GLU A 1141 -55.88 24.00 7.11
CA GLU A 1141 -56.63 23.94 8.35
C GLU A 1141 -57.71 25.04 8.36
N ASN A 1142 -58.98 24.61 8.41
CA ASN A 1142 -60.19 25.43 8.31
C ASN A 1142 -60.62 25.87 6.90
N ILE A 1143 -60.06 25.32 5.83
CA ILE A 1143 -60.69 25.42 4.50
C ILE A 1143 -61.95 24.54 4.50
N THR A 1144 -63.02 24.93 3.82
CA THR A 1144 -64.21 24.08 3.60
C THR A 1144 -64.43 23.86 2.10
N LEU A 1145 -64.80 22.65 1.70
CA LEU A 1145 -65.25 22.32 0.35
C LEU A 1145 -66.78 22.34 0.28
N GLN A 1146 -67.32 23.03 -0.72
CA GLN A 1146 -68.75 23.13 -1.00
C GLN A 1146 -69.06 22.71 -2.43
N LEU A 1147 -70.17 21.98 -2.60
CA LEU A 1147 -70.72 21.63 -3.90
C LEU A 1147 -71.99 22.42 -4.15
N LEU A 1148 -72.08 23.02 -5.33
CA LEU A 1148 -73.16 23.92 -5.70
C LEU A 1148 -73.87 23.41 -6.97
N ASP A 1149 -75.20 23.51 -6.99
CA ASP A 1149 -76.00 23.23 -8.17
C ASP A 1149 -75.85 24.33 -9.26
N GLY A 1150 -76.50 24.14 -10.42
CA GLY A 1150 -76.48 25.13 -11.51
C GLY A 1150 -77.11 26.49 -11.16
N SER A 1151 -77.86 26.60 -10.06
CA SER A 1151 -78.42 27.85 -9.51
C SER A 1151 -77.56 28.44 -8.38
N ARG A 1152 -76.38 27.85 -8.11
CA ARG A 1152 -75.44 28.21 -7.04
C ARG A 1152 -75.97 27.99 -5.62
N ASN A 1153 -76.91 27.08 -5.42
CA ASN A 1153 -77.31 26.65 -4.08
C ASN A 1153 -76.32 25.60 -3.57
N SER A 1154 -75.88 25.70 -2.30
CA SER A 1154 -75.08 24.66 -1.65
C SER A 1154 -75.93 23.41 -1.44
N VAL A 1155 -75.50 22.33 -2.07
CA VAL A 1155 -76.12 21.01 -1.97
C VAL A 1155 -75.33 20.07 -1.07
N TRP A 1156 -74.06 20.39 -0.77
CA TRP A 1156 -73.21 19.66 0.18
C TRP A 1156 -72.01 20.51 0.66
N ASN A 1157 -71.50 20.22 1.86
CA ASN A 1157 -70.34 20.87 2.48
C ASN A 1157 -69.52 19.86 3.31
N SER A 1158 -68.19 19.90 3.20
CA SER A 1158 -67.27 18.97 3.89
C SER A 1158 -67.10 19.21 5.40
N GLY A 1159 -67.52 20.37 5.90
CA GLY A 1159 -67.01 20.95 7.13
C GLY A 1159 -65.54 21.41 6.99
N PRO A 1160 -64.96 21.99 8.06
CA PRO A 1160 -63.57 22.42 8.08
C PRO A 1160 -62.61 21.25 7.86
N LEU A 1161 -61.68 21.41 6.92
CA LEU A 1161 -60.61 20.45 6.65
C LEU A 1161 -59.49 20.57 7.68
N GLY A 1162 -58.84 19.44 7.95
CA GLY A 1162 -57.64 19.36 8.78
C GLY A 1162 -56.34 19.55 7.98
N ILE A 1163 -55.26 18.92 8.43
CA ILE A 1163 -53.97 18.90 7.74
C ILE A 1163 -53.72 17.46 7.27
N GLN A 1164 -53.79 17.26 5.96
CA GLN A 1164 -53.48 15.99 5.28
C GLN A 1164 -52.89 16.31 3.90
N ASP A 1165 -52.22 15.33 3.28
CA ASP A 1165 -51.72 15.47 1.92
C ASP A 1165 -52.86 15.51 0.89
N GLU A 1166 -53.96 14.83 1.18
CA GLU A 1166 -55.09 14.67 0.29
C GLU A 1166 -56.39 14.40 1.06
N TRP A 1167 -57.52 14.89 0.56
CA TRP A 1167 -58.85 14.56 1.05
C TRP A 1167 -59.69 13.96 -0.07
N ILE A 1168 -60.53 13.00 0.29
CA ILE A 1168 -61.47 12.38 -0.65
C ILE A 1168 -62.87 12.42 -0.07
N PHE A 1169 -63.78 12.88 -0.91
CA PHE A 1169 -65.20 12.89 -0.65
C PHE A 1169 -65.83 11.99 -1.70
N ASP A 1170 -66.54 10.95 -1.26
CA ASP A 1170 -67.19 9.94 -2.10
C ASP A 1170 -68.54 9.57 -1.46
N ASP A 1171 -69.19 8.49 -1.91
CA ASP A 1171 -70.44 8.00 -1.33
C ASP A 1171 -70.34 7.71 0.19
N ARG A 1172 -69.14 7.43 0.72
CA ARG A 1172 -68.92 7.24 2.17
C ARG A 1172 -68.91 8.54 2.96
N HIS A 1173 -68.88 9.68 2.26
CA HIS A 1173 -68.89 11.03 2.81
C HIS A 1173 -70.21 11.76 2.51
N ASP A 1174 -71.28 11.00 2.26
CA ASP A 1174 -72.62 11.50 1.95
C ASP A 1174 -72.64 12.50 0.77
N LEU A 1175 -71.78 12.29 -0.25
CA LEU A 1175 -71.83 13.11 -1.46
C LEU A 1175 -73.25 13.09 -2.05
N PRO A 1176 -73.79 14.24 -2.47
CA PRO A 1176 -75.17 14.31 -2.88
C PRO A 1176 -75.33 13.69 -4.27
N THR A 1177 -76.39 12.93 -4.50
CA THR A 1177 -76.75 12.41 -5.83
C THR A 1177 -77.26 13.49 -6.81
N SER A 1178 -77.25 14.77 -6.39
CA SER A 1178 -77.69 15.92 -7.17
C SER A 1178 -76.66 16.31 -8.23
N GLN A 1179 -77.12 16.93 -9.32
CA GLN A 1179 -76.26 17.44 -10.37
C GLN A 1179 -75.47 18.67 -9.88
N ILE A 1180 -74.15 18.56 -9.84
CA ILE A 1180 -73.22 19.61 -9.38
C ILE A 1180 -72.70 20.39 -10.57
N ARG A 1181 -72.65 21.71 -10.46
CA ARG A 1181 -72.00 22.58 -11.47
C ARG A 1181 -70.76 23.27 -10.94
N TYR A 1182 -70.75 23.70 -9.69
CA TYR A 1182 -69.60 24.42 -9.13
C TYR A 1182 -69.01 23.69 -7.93
N ILE A 1183 -67.68 23.66 -7.86
CA ILE A 1183 -66.92 23.14 -6.74
C ILE A 1183 -66.17 24.31 -6.11
N ARG A 1184 -66.46 24.61 -4.84
CA ARG A 1184 -66.00 25.84 -4.19
C ARG A 1184 -65.25 25.54 -2.91
N LEU A 1185 -64.04 26.06 -2.78
CA LEU A 1185 -63.28 26.13 -1.54
C LEU A 1185 -63.46 27.48 -0.89
N GLU A 1186 -63.66 27.53 0.42
CA GLU A 1186 -63.71 28.75 1.21
C GLU A 1186 -62.78 28.67 2.41
N SER A 1187 -62.10 29.77 2.72
CA SER A 1187 -61.11 29.88 3.77
C SER A 1187 -61.30 31.19 4.53
N ASN A 1188 -61.50 31.10 5.84
CA ASN A 1188 -61.75 32.26 6.70
C ASN A 1188 -60.45 32.65 7.44
N ASN A 1189 -59.99 33.90 7.26
CA ASN A 1189 -58.75 34.45 7.85
C ASN A 1189 -57.43 33.75 7.43
N GLN A 1190 -57.42 33.05 6.30
CA GLN A 1190 -56.30 32.25 5.81
C GLN A 1190 -56.12 32.41 4.28
N TYR A 1191 -55.45 31.45 3.64
CA TYR A 1191 -55.16 31.38 2.21
C TYR A 1191 -55.99 30.27 1.55
N ILE A 1192 -56.09 30.30 0.23
CA ILE A 1192 -56.33 29.14 -0.61
C ILE A 1192 -55.01 28.78 -1.30
N ASN A 1193 -54.43 27.63 -0.96
CA ASN A 1193 -53.11 27.22 -1.45
C ASN A 1193 -52.99 25.72 -1.69
N ILE A 1194 -53.79 25.19 -2.61
CA ILE A 1194 -53.87 23.75 -2.90
C ILE A 1194 -53.14 23.40 -4.20
N SER A 1195 -52.74 22.13 -4.34
CA SER A 1195 -52.08 21.62 -5.55
C SER A 1195 -53.05 21.02 -6.56
N GLY A 1196 -54.30 20.74 -6.18
CA GLY A 1196 -55.28 20.27 -7.16
C GLY A 1196 -56.65 19.95 -6.58
N ILE A 1197 -57.66 19.99 -7.45
CA ILE A 1197 -59.03 19.54 -7.27
C ILE A 1197 -59.34 18.65 -8.46
N MET A 1198 -59.73 17.42 -8.19
CA MET A 1198 -60.23 16.48 -9.20
C MET A 1198 -61.66 16.12 -8.82
N ALA A 1199 -62.55 16.04 -9.80
CA ALA A 1199 -63.94 15.68 -9.57
C ALA A 1199 -64.35 14.59 -10.55
N TYR A 1200 -64.65 13.41 -10.03
CA TYR A 1200 -64.96 12.24 -10.82
C TYR A 1200 -66.45 12.12 -11.02
N SER A 1201 -66.84 11.85 -12.27
CA SER A 1201 -68.20 11.51 -12.67
C SER A 1201 -68.18 10.16 -13.36
N GLN A 1202 -69.10 9.26 -12.99
CA GLN A 1202 -69.31 8.01 -13.73
C GLN A 1202 -70.31 8.24 -14.88
N PRO A 1203 -70.16 7.53 -16.02
CA PRO A 1203 -71.03 7.65 -17.19
C PRO A 1203 -72.52 7.40 -16.94
#